data_AF-A0A938CQQ1-F1
#
_entry.id   AF-A0A938CQQ1-F1
#
_cell.length_a   1.000
_cell.length_b   1.000
_cell.length_c   1.000
_cell.angle_alpha   90.00
_cell.angle_beta   90.00
_cell.angle_gamma   90.00
#
_symmetry.space_group_name_H-M   'P 1'
#
loop_
_entity.id
_entity.type
_entity.pdbx_description
1 polymer ?
#
loop_
_entity_poly.entity_id
_entity_poly.type
_entity_poly.pdbx_seq_one_letter_code
_entity_poly.pdbx_strand_id
1 'polypeptide(L)'
;MAADGGIRLSVNGRAVEARAAPATRLSAVLRDEIGLTGTKIGCDAGDCGACTVLVDGALACACLMSVAQAEGCFVVTVEGLARETKSGAALQRSFLAHGAAQCGICTPGMLVAAAAHLDGGGAADEQAIADSLGGVLCRCTGYRKIIAAVAETGAARADVPLPTAGRAVGAAIRRLDGEPKVLGREAFGADGAPADALFVRAIRSPHHRASFSFGDLEAWRGRHRGIVRILTYSDVPGRNLFGVIPPFADQPVFAEGETRFRGEAVAAVVGERRAVAGLDLSDFPVIWQELPPLLVIDEAMAEEAPRIHQGRAGNILIKGHVARGEAEKALAKASTVVSGEFETGFVEHAYIEPEAGWARRVGERIEVTVSTQSPYLDRDDTAAILGLTPEAVRIIPSACGGGFGSKLDLSVQPYVALAAWLTGRPCAMVYSRPESIAATTKRHPARMRSRMAADGDGRIIAMDFEGDFNTGAYASWGPTVANRVPVHASGPYVVPNYRARSRAILTNAVPAGAFRGFGVPQTAIAQEQMLDMLADRLALDPLEFRIRNALADDTPTVTGQILGDGVGIRQCLEALRPHWRRALGEAEQHNAESGRFRRGAGVAGMFYGCGNTSLPNPSTIRLGLTLRGRLALHQGAVDIGQGSNTVIAQIVADAAGLPLGLVDLVSADTDLTPDCGKTSASRQTFVTGKAAERAGTALRRMILRRLAGHKGL
;
A
#
# COMPACT_ATOMS: atom_id res chain seq x y z
N MET A 1 -1.08 40.38 12.92
CA MET A 1 -2.29 41.19 13.16
C MET A 1 -3.41 40.57 12.35
N ALA A 2 -4.44 40.03 13.01
CA ALA A 2 -5.61 39.51 12.31
C ALA A 2 -6.42 40.69 11.79
N ALA A 3 -6.77 40.70 10.50
CA ALA A 3 -7.71 41.66 9.96
C ALA A 3 -9.07 41.44 10.63
N ASP A 4 -9.74 42.52 11.02
CA ASP A 4 -10.98 42.54 11.79
C ASP A 4 -12.24 42.18 10.96
N GLY A 5 -12.06 41.37 9.91
CA GLY A 5 -13.12 40.86 9.04
C GLY A 5 -12.77 39.48 8.51
N GLY A 6 -13.69 38.51 8.62
CA GLY A 6 -13.50 37.18 8.06
C GLY A 6 -13.60 37.18 6.53
N ILE A 7 -12.90 36.25 5.88
CA ILE A 7 -12.87 36.12 4.42
C ILE A 7 -14.14 35.40 3.97
N ARG A 8 -14.94 36.05 3.11
CA ARG A 8 -16.25 35.51 2.69
C ARG A 8 -16.15 34.83 1.33
N LEU A 9 -16.71 33.64 1.24
CA LEU A 9 -16.80 32.83 0.03
C LEU A 9 -18.11 32.03 0.04
N SER A 10 -18.52 31.48 -1.09
CA SER A 10 -19.65 30.55 -1.17
C SER A 10 -19.13 29.14 -1.45
N VAL A 11 -19.46 28.18 -0.59
CA VAL A 11 -19.00 26.79 -0.72
C VAL A 11 -20.21 25.87 -0.84
N ASN A 12 -20.31 25.12 -1.92
CA ASN A 12 -21.39 24.18 -2.20
C ASN A 12 -22.80 24.80 -2.02
N GLY A 13 -22.99 26.03 -2.51
CA GLY A 13 -24.25 26.77 -2.40
C GLY A 13 -24.46 27.53 -1.08
N ARG A 14 -23.52 27.47 -0.13
CA ARG A 14 -23.65 28.09 1.21
C ARG A 14 -22.62 29.21 1.40
N ALA A 15 -23.08 30.38 1.85
CA ALA A 15 -22.19 31.45 2.28
C ALA A 15 -21.38 31.00 3.52
N VAL A 16 -20.07 31.21 3.47
CA VAL A 16 -19.11 30.87 4.54
C VAL A 16 -18.24 32.09 4.82
N GLU A 17 -17.95 32.31 6.10
CA GLU A 17 -16.96 33.29 6.55
C GLU A 17 -15.81 32.56 7.26
N ALA A 18 -14.65 32.52 6.63
CA ALA A 18 -13.44 31.88 7.14
C ALA A 18 -12.69 32.83 8.09
N ARG A 19 -12.24 32.31 9.24
CA ARG A 19 -11.49 33.08 10.26
C ARG A 19 -10.00 32.72 10.26
N ALA A 20 -9.50 32.36 9.08
CA ALA A 20 -8.12 32.00 8.84
C ALA A 20 -7.27 33.23 8.47
N ALA A 21 -5.95 33.11 8.62
CA ALA A 21 -5.05 34.10 8.03
C ALA A 21 -5.20 34.12 6.49
N PRO A 22 -5.08 35.28 5.82
CA PRO A 22 -5.23 35.40 4.37
C PRO A 22 -4.40 34.41 3.53
N ALA A 23 -3.18 34.09 4.01
CA ALA A 23 -2.26 33.17 3.34
C ALA A 23 -2.54 31.69 3.62
N THR A 24 -3.50 31.35 4.50
CA THR A 24 -3.87 29.95 4.76
C THR A 24 -4.38 29.30 3.48
N ARG A 25 -3.93 28.08 3.21
CA ARG A 25 -4.36 27.31 2.04
C ARG A 25 -5.86 27.04 2.08
N LEU A 26 -6.53 27.16 0.94
CA LEU A 26 -7.96 26.90 0.81
C LEU A 26 -8.30 25.47 1.26
N SER A 27 -7.44 24.49 0.96
CA SER A 27 -7.61 23.12 1.44
C SER A 27 -7.70 23.00 2.96
N ALA A 28 -6.89 23.75 3.71
CA ALA A 28 -6.91 23.74 5.17
C ALA A 28 -8.21 24.36 5.69
N VAL A 29 -8.70 25.45 5.09
CA VAL A 29 -9.97 26.07 5.48
C VAL A 29 -11.16 25.14 5.19
N LEU A 30 -11.22 24.57 3.97
CA LEU A 30 -12.26 23.62 3.58
C LEU A 30 -12.33 22.42 4.54
N ARG A 31 -11.18 21.87 4.93
CA ARG A 31 -11.11 20.66 5.75
C ARG A 31 -11.25 20.94 7.24
N ASP A 32 -10.45 21.86 7.78
CA ASP A 32 -10.26 22.01 9.22
C ASP A 32 -11.22 23.04 9.85
N GLU A 33 -11.64 24.09 9.10
CA GLU A 33 -12.61 25.08 9.60
C GLU A 33 -14.05 24.75 9.19
N ILE A 34 -14.27 24.31 7.94
CA ILE A 34 -15.61 24.04 7.39
C ILE A 34 -16.03 22.56 7.58
N GLY A 35 -15.07 21.63 7.66
CA GLY A 35 -15.33 20.21 7.86
C GLY A 35 -15.59 19.40 6.58
N LEU A 36 -15.27 19.95 5.41
CA LEU A 36 -15.40 19.30 4.09
C LEU A 36 -14.15 18.46 3.77
N THR A 37 -14.03 17.34 4.47
CA THR A 37 -12.88 16.44 4.37
C THR A 37 -12.83 15.63 3.07
N GLY A 38 -13.84 15.72 2.20
CA GLY A 38 -13.83 15.16 0.85
C GLY A 38 -12.78 15.81 -0.07
N THR A 39 -12.35 17.04 0.26
CA THR A 39 -11.15 17.64 -0.34
C THR A 39 -9.92 16.93 0.25
N LYS A 40 -9.37 15.94 -0.46
CA LYS A 40 -8.28 15.09 0.05
C LYS A 40 -6.91 15.74 -0.17
N ILE A 41 -5.98 15.52 0.76
CA ILE A 41 -4.61 16.05 0.67
C ILE A 41 -3.63 14.90 0.58
N GLY A 42 -2.83 14.92 -0.50
CA GLY A 42 -1.82 13.93 -0.79
C GLY A 42 -0.41 14.53 -0.80
N CYS A 43 0.00 15.08 -1.94
CA CYS A 43 1.30 15.73 -2.09
C CYS A 43 1.42 17.07 -1.34
N ASP A 44 0.30 17.78 -1.17
CA ASP A 44 0.23 19.15 -0.65
C ASP A 44 1.15 20.15 -1.40
N ALA A 45 1.35 19.89 -2.69
CA ALA A 45 2.24 20.63 -3.59
C ALA A 45 1.68 20.82 -5.02
N GLY A 46 0.43 20.42 -5.27
CA GLY A 46 -0.22 20.51 -6.59
C GLY A 46 0.00 19.31 -7.53
N ASP A 47 0.95 18.42 -7.26
CA ASP A 47 1.31 17.33 -8.18
C ASP A 47 0.23 16.23 -8.32
N CYS A 48 -0.52 15.93 -7.25
CA CYS A 48 -1.38 14.74 -7.21
C CYS A 48 -2.85 15.00 -7.59
N GLY A 49 -3.31 16.25 -7.58
CA GLY A 49 -4.72 16.60 -7.84
C GLY A 49 -5.78 16.04 -6.90
N ALA A 50 -5.43 15.37 -5.79
CA ALA A 50 -6.42 14.83 -4.85
C ALA A 50 -7.30 15.92 -4.19
N CYS A 51 -6.79 17.16 -4.13
CA CYS A 51 -7.44 18.33 -3.56
C CYS A 51 -8.19 19.19 -4.60
N THR A 52 -8.42 18.66 -5.80
CA THR A 52 -9.07 19.41 -6.88
C THR A 52 -10.51 19.79 -6.49
N VAL A 53 -10.80 21.09 -6.65
CA VAL A 53 -12.12 21.71 -6.45
C VAL A 53 -12.46 22.55 -7.68
N LEU A 54 -13.73 22.94 -7.84
CA LEU A 54 -14.09 24.01 -8.77
C LEU A 54 -14.08 25.35 -8.04
N VAL A 55 -13.53 26.37 -8.66
CA VAL A 55 -13.62 27.77 -8.24
C VAL A 55 -14.17 28.55 -9.44
N ASP A 56 -15.39 29.06 -9.29
CA ASP A 56 -16.12 29.75 -10.37
C ASP A 56 -16.20 28.92 -11.67
N GLY A 57 -16.32 27.59 -11.52
CA GLY A 57 -16.40 26.62 -12.61
C GLY A 57 -15.04 26.14 -13.16
N ALA A 58 -13.93 26.75 -12.77
CA ALA A 58 -12.58 26.34 -13.19
C ALA A 58 -11.93 25.37 -12.18
N LEU A 59 -11.11 24.44 -12.66
CA LEU A 59 -10.38 23.51 -11.79
C LEU A 59 -9.26 24.25 -11.04
N ALA A 60 -9.18 24.02 -9.73
CA ALA A 60 -8.10 24.53 -8.89
C ALA A 60 -7.60 23.44 -7.91
N CYS A 61 -6.29 23.39 -7.69
CA CYS A 61 -5.72 22.64 -6.59
C CYS A 61 -5.86 23.45 -5.30
N ALA A 62 -6.78 23.06 -4.41
CA ALA A 62 -7.03 23.79 -3.16
C ALA A 62 -5.79 23.92 -2.25
N CYS A 63 -4.79 23.05 -2.39
CA CYS A 63 -3.53 23.14 -1.65
C CYS A 63 -2.58 24.25 -2.13
N LEU A 64 -2.76 24.77 -3.35
CA LEU A 64 -1.94 25.84 -3.91
C LEU A 64 -2.60 27.22 -3.86
N MET A 65 -3.92 27.26 -3.63
CA MET A 65 -4.69 28.49 -3.55
C MET A 65 -4.76 28.97 -2.09
N SER A 66 -4.52 30.25 -1.84
CA SER A 66 -4.80 30.84 -0.52
C SER A 66 -6.28 31.17 -0.37
N VAL A 67 -6.78 31.19 0.86
CA VAL A 67 -8.19 31.55 1.12
C VAL A 67 -8.50 32.99 0.70
N ALA A 68 -7.54 33.91 0.77
CA ALA A 68 -7.73 35.28 0.29
C ALA A 68 -7.95 35.37 -1.24
N GLN A 69 -7.32 34.48 -2.02
CA GLN A 69 -7.60 34.39 -3.45
C GLN A 69 -9.01 33.87 -3.74
N ALA A 70 -9.64 33.16 -2.78
CA ALA A 70 -10.98 32.60 -2.92
C ALA A 70 -12.07 33.54 -2.39
N GLU A 71 -11.71 34.76 -1.95
CA GLU A 71 -12.68 35.74 -1.48
C GLU A 71 -13.67 36.12 -2.59
N GLY A 72 -14.96 36.02 -2.28
CA GLY A 72 -16.05 36.27 -3.23
C GLY A 72 -16.33 35.15 -4.22
N CYS A 73 -15.47 34.12 -4.32
CA CYS A 73 -15.63 33.02 -5.26
C CYS A 73 -16.72 32.01 -4.83
N PHE A 74 -17.23 31.27 -5.82
CA PHE A 74 -18.05 30.09 -5.65
C PHE A 74 -17.21 28.81 -5.77
N VAL A 75 -17.06 28.09 -4.66
CA VAL A 75 -16.27 26.86 -4.56
C VAL A 75 -17.16 25.63 -4.53
N VAL A 76 -16.91 24.65 -5.39
CA VAL A 76 -17.58 23.34 -5.38
C VAL A 76 -16.59 22.24 -5.04
N THR A 77 -16.89 21.49 -3.99
CA THR A 77 -16.17 20.28 -3.58
C THR A 77 -16.98 19.03 -3.95
N VAL A 78 -16.41 17.83 -3.74
CA VAL A 78 -17.12 16.57 -4.02
C VAL A 78 -18.46 16.44 -3.27
N GLU A 79 -18.57 17.04 -2.07
CA GLU A 79 -19.78 17.03 -1.25
C GLU A 79 -20.92 17.86 -1.87
N GLY A 80 -20.60 18.88 -2.67
CA GLY A 80 -21.57 19.67 -3.43
C GLY A 80 -21.79 19.18 -4.86
N LEU A 81 -20.90 18.32 -5.38
CA LEU A 81 -20.81 17.99 -6.80
C LEU A 81 -22.17 17.58 -7.41
N ALA A 82 -22.93 16.73 -6.74
CA ALA A 82 -24.22 16.24 -7.24
C ALA A 82 -25.29 17.33 -7.40
N ARG A 83 -25.20 18.41 -6.61
CA ARG A 83 -26.17 19.51 -6.60
C ARG A 83 -25.72 20.70 -7.44
N GLU A 84 -24.43 21.01 -7.38
CA GLU A 84 -23.88 22.24 -7.95
C GLU A 84 -23.30 22.06 -9.37
N THR A 85 -23.34 20.82 -9.92
CA THR A 85 -22.90 20.52 -11.30
C THR A 85 -23.96 19.72 -12.05
N LYS A 86 -23.98 19.80 -13.39
CA LYS A 86 -24.96 19.09 -14.23
C LYS A 86 -24.68 17.59 -14.27
N SER A 87 -23.41 17.19 -14.35
CA SER A 87 -23.00 15.78 -14.49
C SER A 87 -22.73 15.06 -13.16
N GLY A 88 -22.54 15.77 -12.04
CA GLY A 88 -22.00 15.22 -10.79
C GLY A 88 -22.72 14.00 -10.25
N ALA A 89 -24.06 14.02 -10.18
CA ALA A 89 -24.84 12.89 -9.66
C ALA A 89 -24.75 11.65 -10.57
N ALA A 90 -24.69 11.85 -11.90
CA ALA A 90 -24.54 10.77 -12.86
C ALA A 90 -23.12 10.19 -12.82
N LEU A 91 -22.10 11.05 -12.70
CA LEU A 91 -20.70 10.64 -12.56
C LEU A 91 -20.49 9.75 -11.33
N GLN A 92 -21.03 10.15 -10.17
CA GLN A 92 -20.93 9.35 -8.94
C GLN A 92 -21.54 7.96 -9.11
N ARG A 93 -22.71 7.86 -9.77
CA ARG A 93 -23.33 6.55 -10.10
C ARG A 93 -22.49 5.74 -11.08
N SER A 94 -21.94 6.38 -12.11
CA SER A 94 -21.10 5.71 -13.11
C SER A 94 -19.81 5.16 -12.51
N PHE A 95 -19.13 5.93 -11.65
CA PHE A 95 -17.93 5.50 -10.95
C PHE A 95 -18.20 4.27 -10.07
N LEU A 96 -19.36 4.21 -9.41
CA LEU A 96 -19.78 3.03 -8.64
C LEU A 96 -20.04 1.82 -9.54
N ALA A 97 -20.74 2.00 -10.66
CA ALA A 97 -21.08 0.92 -11.58
C ALA A 97 -19.83 0.28 -12.21
N HIS A 98 -18.82 1.08 -12.55
CA HIS A 98 -17.57 0.61 -13.16
C HIS A 98 -16.56 0.05 -12.15
N GLY A 99 -16.78 0.32 -10.85
CA GLY A 99 -15.75 0.09 -9.83
C GLY A 99 -14.52 0.95 -10.06
N ALA A 100 -14.72 2.20 -10.48
CA ALA A 100 -13.66 3.18 -10.74
C ALA A 100 -12.99 3.69 -9.45
N ALA A 101 -13.61 3.47 -8.28
CA ALA A 101 -13.02 3.73 -6.98
C ALA A 101 -12.43 2.44 -6.36
N GLN A 102 -11.10 2.42 -6.19
CA GLN A 102 -10.40 1.40 -5.40
C GLN A 102 -10.24 1.84 -3.94
N CYS A 103 -9.09 2.40 -3.57
CA CYS A 103 -8.86 2.95 -2.24
C CYS A 103 -9.73 4.19 -1.98
N GLY A 104 -10.05 4.96 -3.02
CA GLY A 104 -10.98 6.07 -2.97
C GLY A 104 -10.36 7.45 -2.72
N ILE A 105 -9.09 7.54 -2.32
CA ILE A 105 -8.48 8.82 -1.94
C ILE A 105 -8.41 9.85 -3.08
N CYS A 106 -8.18 9.41 -4.33
CA CYS A 106 -8.16 10.29 -5.50
C CYS A 106 -9.55 10.52 -6.10
N THR A 107 -10.55 9.73 -5.69
CA THR A 107 -11.88 9.72 -6.30
C THR A 107 -12.58 11.09 -6.25
N PRO A 108 -12.53 11.86 -5.15
CA PRO A 108 -13.05 13.22 -5.11
C PRO A 108 -12.50 14.13 -6.22
N GLY A 109 -11.16 14.24 -6.32
CA GLY A 109 -10.53 15.07 -7.35
C GLY A 109 -10.84 14.59 -8.77
N MET A 110 -10.88 13.27 -8.99
CA MET A 110 -11.25 12.68 -10.28
C MET A 110 -12.68 13.04 -10.70
N LEU A 111 -13.63 12.98 -9.77
CA LEU A 111 -15.03 13.31 -10.05
C LEU A 111 -15.21 14.80 -10.34
N VAL A 112 -14.50 15.67 -9.62
CA VAL A 112 -14.52 17.12 -9.86
C VAL A 112 -13.93 17.46 -11.24
N ALA A 113 -12.78 16.88 -11.59
CA ALA A 113 -12.16 17.06 -12.90
C ALA A 113 -13.07 16.54 -14.03
N ALA A 114 -13.65 15.35 -13.86
CA ALA A 114 -14.59 14.78 -14.83
C ALA A 114 -15.86 15.65 -14.99
N ALA A 115 -16.37 16.24 -13.90
CA ALA A 115 -17.54 17.11 -13.97
C ALA A 115 -17.23 18.39 -14.76
N ALA A 116 -16.07 19.01 -14.53
CA ALA A 116 -15.63 20.16 -15.33
C ALA A 116 -15.51 19.81 -16.82
N HIS A 117 -14.94 18.65 -17.15
CA HIS A 117 -14.83 18.16 -18.53
C HIS A 117 -16.20 18.01 -19.20
N LEU A 118 -17.13 17.29 -18.56
CA LEU A 118 -18.45 17.03 -19.13
C LEU A 118 -19.33 18.27 -19.20
N ASP A 119 -19.36 19.08 -18.14
CA ASP A 119 -20.21 20.27 -18.07
C ASP A 119 -19.69 21.39 -19.00
N GLY A 120 -18.39 21.38 -19.30
CA GLY A 120 -17.74 22.22 -20.30
C GLY A 120 -17.92 21.75 -21.75
N GLY A 121 -18.62 20.64 -21.99
CA GLY A 121 -18.87 20.10 -23.34
C GLY A 121 -17.70 19.31 -23.93
N GLY A 122 -16.81 18.78 -23.08
CA GLY A 122 -15.70 17.92 -23.48
C GLY A 122 -16.16 16.63 -24.17
N ALA A 123 -15.37 16.16 -25.14
CA ALA A 123 -15.67 14.95 -25.89
C ALA A 123 -15.61 13.70 -25.02
N ALA A 124 -16.40 12.68 -25.36
CA ALA A 124 -16.49 11.43 -24.60
C ALA A 124 -15.45 10.38 -25.05
N ASP A 125 -14.49 10.73 -25.90
CA ASP A 125 -13.44 9.82 -26.33
C ASP A 125 -12.33 9.66 -25.27
N GLU A 126 -11.62 8.53 -25.36
CA GLU A 126 -10.63 8.11 -24.35
C GLU A 126 -9.50 9.13 -24.18
N GLN A 127 -9.02 9.74 -25.27
CA GLN A 127 -7.89 10.67 -25.22
C GLN A 127 -8.29 12.00 -24.58
N ALA A 128 -9.41 12.59 -24.99
CA ALA A 128 -9.89 13.85 -24.41
C ALA A 128 -10.17 13.72 -22.90
N ILE A 129 -10.73 12.58 -22.46
CA ILE A 129 -10.94 12.29 -21.04
C ILE A 129 -9.61 12.08 -20.32
N ALA A 130 -8.66 11.34 -20.91
CA ALA A 130 -7.35 11.13 -20.30
C ALA A 130 -6.61 12.46 -20.07
N ASP A 131 -6.66 13.36 -21.06
CA ASP A 131 -6.01 14.67 -20.98
C ASP A 131 -6.64 15.56 -19.90
N SER A 132 -7.97 15.58 -19.79
CA SER A 132 -8.67 16.37 -18.76
C SER A 132 -8.46 15.85 -17.34
N LEU A 133 -8.25 14.55 -17.18
CA LEU A 133 -7.93 13.92 -15.89
C LEU A 133 -6.43 13.94 -15.56
N GLY A 134 -5.56 14.35 -16.48
CA GLY A 134 -4.10 14.27 -16.34
C GLY A 134 -3.54 15.00 -15.10
N GLY A 135 -4.26 15.98 -14.58
CA GLY A 135 -3.91 16.69 -13.34
C GLY A 135 -4.25 15.95 -12.04
N VAL A 136 -4.90 14.79 -12.09
CA VAL A 136 -5.28 13.99 -10.92
C VAL A 136 -4.66 12.60 -11.00
N LEU A 137 -3.78 12.26 -10.06
CA LEU A 137 -3.05 11.00 -10.08
C LEU A 137 -3.84 9.88 -9.40
N CYS A 138 -3.79 8.68 -10.00
CA CYS A 138 -4.29 7.45 -9.38
C CYS A 138 -3.21 6.37 -9.37
N ARG A 139 -2.93 5.80 -8.19
CA ARG A 139 -1.97 4.69 -8.03
C ARG A 139 -2.60 3.30 -8.11
N CYS A 140 -3.94 3.20 -8.09
CA CYS A 140 -4.64 1.93 -7.89
C CYS A 140 -5.23 1.32 -9.17
N THR A 141 -5.84 2.13 -10.05
CA THR A 141 -6.77 1.64 -11.08
C THR A 141 -6.15 1.46 -12.46
N GLY A 142 -5.00 2.09 -12.72
CA GLY A 142 -4.44 2.18 -14.08
C GLY A 142 -5.32 3.00 -15.04
N TYR A 143 -6.16 3.89 -14.52
CA TYR A 143 -7.02 4.85 -15.24
C TYR A 143 -8.15 4.27 -16.10
N ARG A 144 -7.99 3.09 -16.71
CA ARG A 144 -8.95 2.55 -17.69
C ARG A 144 -10.41 2.52 -17.22
N LYS A 145 -10.66 2.07 -15.98
CA LYS A 145 -12.01 2.07 -15.41
C LYS A 145 -12.54 3.45 -15.05
N ILE A 146 -11.66 4.41 -14.76
CA ILE A 146 -12.03 5.81 -14.51
C ILE A 146 -12.46 6.44 -15.83
N ILE A 147 -11.66 6.29 -16.88
CA ILE A 147 -11.98 6.84 -18.21
C ILE A 147 -13.29 6.24 -18.74
N ALA A 148 -13.46 4.92 -18.65
CA ALA A 148 -14.72 4.27 -19.02
C ALA A 148 -15.91 4.83 -18.22
N ALA A 149 -15.76 5.04 -16.91
CA ALA A 149 -16.83 5.63 -16.10
C ALA A 149 -17.20 7.05 -16.52
N VAL A 150 -16.24 7.87 -16.94
CA VAL A 150 -16.52 9.21 -17.46
C VAL A 150 -17.23 9.14 -18.81
N ALA A 151 -16.72 8.33 -19.74
CA ALA A 151 -17.30 8.16 -21.08
C ALA A 151 -18.75 7.65 -21.03
N GLU A 152 -19.06 6.77 -20.08
CA GLU A 152 -20.37 6.11 -19.94
C GLU A 152 -21.29 6.76 -18.90
N THR A 153 -21.02 8.00 -18.48
CA THR A 153 -21.76 8.71 -17.42
C THR A 153 -23.29 8.69 -17.62
N GLY A 154 -23.76 8.86 -18.86
CA GLY A 154 -25.19 8.85 -19.21
C GLY A 154 -25.80 7.45 -19.41
N ALA A 155 -24.97 6.41 -19.53
CA ALA A 155 -25.39 5.04 -19.83
C ALA A 155 -25.37 4.09 -18.61
N ALA A 156 -24.73 4.52 -17.52
CA ALA A 156 -24.57 3.70 -16.33
C ALA A 156 -25.93 3.33 -15.69
N ARG A 157 -26.18 2.03 -15.55
CA ARG A 157 -27.40 1.52 -14.89
C ARG A 157 -27.45 1.96 -13.43
N ALA A 158 -28.53 2.65 -13.07
CA ALA A 158 -28.77 3.14 -11.71
C ALA A 158 -28.97 2.01 -10.68
N ASP A 159 -29.38 0.80 -11.10
CA ASP A 159 -29.65 -0.36 -10.24
C ASP A 159 -28.95 -1.64 -10.75
N VAL A 160 -27.97 -2.11 -9.98
CA VAL A 160 -27.34 -3.42 -10.11
C VAL A 160 -27.78 -4.19 -8.86
N PRO A 161 -28.74 -5.12 -8.98
CA PRO A 161 -29.29 -5.81 -7.81
C PRO A 161 -28.19 -6.62 -7.12
N LEU A 162 -28.26 -6.68 -5.79
CA LEU A 162 -27.37 -7.57 -5.04
C LEU A 162 -27.71 -9.03 -5.36
N PRO A 163 -26.70 -9.93 -5.43
CA PRO A 163 -26.91 -11.31 -5.77
C PRO A 163 -27.83 -12.03 -4.78
N THR A 164 -28.67 -12.91 -5.34
CA THR A 164 -29.47 -13.88 -4.58
C THR A 164 -28.57 -14.98 -4.01
N ALA A 165 -29.13 -15.80 -3.12
CA ALA A 165 -28.38 -16.88 -2.46
C ALA A 165 -27.72 -17.84 -3.47
N GLY A 166 -26.44 -18.15 -3.25
CA GLY A 166 -25.68 -19.10 -4.09
C GLY A 166 -25.17 -18.52 -5.42
N ARG A 167 -25.29 -17.20 -5.61
CA ARG A 167 -24.87 -16.49 -6.83
C ARG A 167 -23.96 -15.30 -6.53
N ALA A 168 -23.44 -15.18 -5.31
CA ALA A 168 -22.67 -14.02 -4.89
C ALA A 168 -21.23 -14.05 -5.40
N VAL A 169 -20.51 -15.16 -5.28
CA VAL A 169 -19.13 -15.29 -5.75
C VAL A 169 -19.06 -15.16 -7.27
N GLY A 170 -18.18 -14.27 -7.75
CA GLY A 170 -18.00 -14.00 -9.17
C GLY A 170 -19.01 -13.01 -9.78
N ALA A 171 -20.04 -12.60 -9.02
CA ALA A 171 -20.98 -11.59 -9.50
C ALA A 171 -20.30 -10.20 -9.58
N ALA A 172 -20.50 -9.51 -10.71
CA ALA A 172 -20.08 -8.13 -10.90
C ALA A 172 -21.05 -7.18 -10.17
N ILE A 173 -20.72 -6.85 -8.93
CA ILE A 173 -21.51 -5.95 -8.09
C ILE A 173 -20.77 -4.64 -7.84
N ARG A 174 -21.53 -3.61 -7.42
CA ARG A 174 -20.91 -2.43 -6.82
C ARG A 174 -20.18 -2.85 -5.56
N ARG A 175 -19.03 -2.23 -5.34
CA ARG A 175 -18.29 -2.40 -4.09
C ARG A 175 -19.17 -1.99 -2.91
N LEU A 176 -19.20 -2.83 -1.88
CA LEU A 176 -19.98 -2.58 -0.66
C LEU A 176 -19.48 -1.33 0.09
N ASP A 177 -18.21 -0.98 -0.09
CA ASP A 177 -17.53 0.19 0.46
C ASP A 177 -17.34 1.31 -0.60
N GLY A 178 -18.09 1.29 -1.70
CA GLY A 178 -17.89 2.22 -2.81
C GLY A 178 -18.54 3.60 -2.59
N GLU A 179 -19.73 3.63 -2.01
CA GLU A 179 -20.54 4.86 -1.90
C GLU A 179 -19.85 5.97 -1.10
N PRO A 180 -19.28 5.72 0.10
CA PRO A 180 -18.57 6.77 0.84
C PRO A 180 -17.44 7.42 0.03
N LYS A 181 -16.78 6.66 -0.85
CA LYS A 181 -15.64 7.14 -1.66
C LYS A 181 -16.07 8.10 -2.75
N VAL A 182 -17.18 7.83 -3.44
CA VAL A 182 -17.67 8.72 -4.52
C VAL A 182 -18.38 9.96 -4.00
N LEU A 183 -18.88 9.91 -2.77
CA LEU A 183 -19.53 11.04 -2.10
C LEU A 183 -18.55 11.88 -1.25
N GLY A 184 -17.26 11.51 -1.20
CA GLY A 184 -16.26 12.19 -0.37
C GLY A 184 -16.41 12.00 1.14
N ARG A 185 -17.25 11.06 1.59
CA ARG A 185 -17.53 10.78 3.01
C ARG A 185 -16.58 9.76 3.64
N GLU A 186 -15.79 9.06 2.83
CA GLU A 186 -14.80 8.09 3.33
C GLU A 186 -13.72 8.79 4.16
N ALA A 187 -13.47 8.28 5.37
CA ALA A 187 -12.54 8.85 6.33
C ALA A 187 -11.18 8.15 6.29
N PHE A 188 -10.13 8.92 5.98
CA PHE A 188 -8.74 8.49 5.91
C PHE A 188 -7.98 8.83 7.20
N GLY A 189 -6.71 8.46 7.30
CA GLY A 189 -5.95 8.59 8.56
C GLY A 189 -5.78 10.05 9.04
N ALA A 190 -5.82 11.00 8.10
CA ALA A 190 -5.76 12.44 8.38
C ALA A 190 -7.13 13.06 8.70
N ASP A 191 -8.21 12.28 8.62
CA ASP A 191 -9.58 12.71 8.88
C ASP A 191 -10.01 12.27 10.30
N GLY A 192 -10.95 12.99 10.91
CA GLY A 192 -11.65 12.53 12.13
C GLY A 192 -10.88 12.61 13.45
N ALA A 193 -9.70 13.24 13.49
CA ALA A 193 -9.02 13.53 14.76
C ALA A 193 -9.87 14.48 15.63
N PRO A 194 -9.88 14.32 16.97
CA PRO A 194 -10.56 15.26 17.87
C PRO A 194 -10.09 16.71 17.67
N ALA A 195 -11.00 17.66 17.78
CA ALA A 195 -10.72 19.08 17.53
C ALA A 195 -9.67 19.67 18.49
N ASP A 196 -9.56 19.12 19.71
CA ASP A 196 -8.62 19.51 20.75
C ASP A 196 -7.30 18.72 20.73
N ALA A 197 -7.10 17.86 19.71
CA ALA A 197 -5.93 17.02 19.58
C ALA A 197 -4.65 17.86 19.41
N LEU A 198 -3.61 17.47 20.15
CA LEU A 198 -2.26 17.96 19.94
C LEU A 198 -1.68 17.38 18.64
N PHE A 199 -0.75 18.08 18.03
CA PHE A 199 -0.01 17.62 16.86
C PHE A 199 1.38 17.14 17.26
N VAL A 200 1.82 16.08 16.60
CA VAL A 200 3.13 15.49 16.78
C VAL A 200 3.96 15.70 15.51
N ARG A 201 5.19 16.18 15.66
CA ARG A 201 6.17 16.34 14.56
C ARG A 201 7.48 15.66 14.94
N ALA A 202 7.91 14.68 14.16
CA ALA A 202 9.18 14.00 14.39
C ALA A 202 10.36 14.91 14.02
N ILE A 203 11.41 14.85 14.83
CA ILE A 203 12.73 15.41 14.52
C ILE A 203 13.56 14.30 13.92
N ARG A 204 14.03 14.50 12.69
CA ARG A 204 14.67 13.47 11.88
C ARG A 204 16.11 13.80 11.55
N SER A 205 16.94 12.76 11.42
CA SER A 205 18.33 12.89 11.00
C SER A 205 18.41 13.46 9.58
N PRO A 206 19.19 14.54 9.36
CA PRO A 206 19.50 15.00 8.02
C PRO A 206 20.59 14.16 7.34
N HIS A 207 21.29 13.30 8.09
CA HIS A 207 22.45 12.51 7.64
C HIS A 207 22.09 11.04 7.43
N HIS A 208 22.80 10.37 6.52
CA HIS A 208 22.67 8.93 6.32
C HIS A 208 23.20 8.12 7.50
N ARG A 209 24.16 8.67 8.23
CA ARG A 209 24.67 8.12 9.47
C ARG A 209 25.29 9.23 10.31
N ALA A 210 24.94 9.32 11.58
CA ALA A 210 25.51 10.34 12.47
C ALA A 210 25.36 9.92 13.92
N SER A 211 26.39 10.18 14.73
CA SER A 211 26.20 10.27 16.18
C SER A 211 25.55 11.61 16.53
N PHE A 212 24.82 11.66 17.63
CA PHE A 212 24.15 12.88 18.06
C PHE A 212 23.98 12.96 19.57
N SER A 213 23.83 14.18 20.06
CA SER A 213 23.41 14.49 21.42
C SER A 213 22.42 15.64 21.43
N PHE A 214 21.65 15.76 22.51
CA PHE A 214 20.74 16.89 22.71
C PHE A 214 21.41 17.97 23.55
N GLY A 215 21.12 19.23 23.24
CA GLY A 215 21.32 20.36 24.13
C GLY A 215 20.18 20.51 25.13
N ASP A 216 19.87 21.74 25.53
CA ASP A 216 18.78 22.02 26.48
C ASP A 216 17.40 22.04 25.79
N LEU A 217 16.76 20.86 25.78
CA LEU A 217 15.44 20.66 25.21
C LEU A 217 14.34 21.43 25.97
N GLU A 218 14.45 21.56 27.29
CA GLU A 218 13.44 22.24 28.10
C GLU A 218 13.52 23.76 27.92
N ALA A 219 14.71 24.33 27.84
CA ALA A 219 14.89 25.74 27.48
C ALA A 219 14.40 26.03 26.05
N TRP A 220 14.64 25.13 25.10
CA TRP A 220 14.05 25.26 23.76
C TRP A 220 12.51 25.22 23.84
N ARG A 221 11.93 24.24 24.54
CA ARG A 221 10.47 24.12 24.72
C ARG A 221 9.86 25.36 25.35
N GLY A 222 10.48 25.90 26.41
CA GLY A 222 10.00 27.08 27.13
C GLY A 222 9.94 28.35 26.29
N ARG A 223 10.74 28.45 25.23
CA ARG A 223 10.72 29.58 24.27
C ARG A 223 9.61 29.46 23.22
N HIS A 224 9.05 28.27 23.02
CA HIS A 224 8.06 27.98 21.99
C HIS A 224 6.65 27.83 22.57
N ARG A 225 5.90 28.93 22.56
CA ARG A 225 4.50 28.95 23.06
C ARG A 225 3.64 27.93 22.30
N GLY A 226 2.85 27.15 23.05
CA GLY A 226 1.97 26.13 22.50
C GLY A 226 2.63 24.76 22.33
N ILE A 227 3.95 24.63 22.56
CA ILE A 227 4.62 23.33 22.66
C ILE A 227 4.43 22.77 24.07
N VAL A 228 3.84 21.59 24.14
CA VAL A 228 3.46 20.92 25.38
C VAL A 228 4.60 20.03 25.88
N ARG A 229 5.24 19.26 24.98
CA ARG A 229 6.24 18.26 25.35
C ARG A 229 7.21 17.97 24.21
N ILE A 230 8.41 17.54 24.55
CA ILE A 230 9.36 16.90 23.63
C ILE A 230 9.52 15.46 24.10
N LEU A 231 9.49 14.53 23.17
CA LEU A 231 9.65 13.09 23.41
C LEU A 231 10.98 12.64 22.83
N THR A 232 11.73 11.83 23.58
CA THR A 232 12.93 11.15 23.09
C THR A 232 12.86 9.65 23.44
N TYR A 233 13.93 8.89 23.16
CA TYR A 233 14.01 7.49 23.54
C TYR A 233 13.79 7.26 25.05
N SER A 234 14.15 8.23 25.91
CA SER A 234 13.99 8.12 27.37
C SER A 234 12.54 8.21 27.84
N ASP A 235 11.63 8.73 27.00
CA ASP A 235 10.20 8.81 27.32
C ASP A 235 9.45 7.50 26.99
N VAL A 236 10.09 6.54 26.32
CA VAL A 236 9.46 5.26 25.95
C VAL A 236 9.35 4.37 27.20
N PRO A 237 8.15 4.09 27.72
CA PRO A 237 7.99 3.38 28.99
C PRO A 237 8.23 1.87 28.88
N GLY A 238 8.00 1.28 27.70
CA GLY A 238 8.25 -0.12 27.41
C GLY A 238 9.55 -0.31 26.62
N ARG A 239 9.43 -0.89 25.42
CA ARG A 239 10.58 -1.20 24.56
C ARG A 239 10.71 -0.15 23.46
N ASN A 240 11.87 0.51 23.38
CA ASN A 240 12.23 1.39 22.26
C ASN A 240 12.60 0.60 20.98
N LEU A 241 11.71 -0.29 20.54
CA LEU A 241 11.95 -1.19 19.41
C LEU A 241 10.66 -1.76 18.84
N PHE A 242 10.49 -1.70 17.53
CA PHE A 242 9.38 -2.32 16.80
C PHE A 242 9.87 -3.08 15.56
N GLY A 243 8.99 -3.93 15.01
CA GLY A 243 9.28 -4.63 13.77
C GLY A 243 8.25 -5.69 13.41
N VAL A 244 7.85 -5.68 12.13
CA VAL A 244 6.79 -6.51 11.54
C VAL A 244 7.02 -8.03 11.57
N ILE A 245 8.25 -8.45 11.88
CA ILE A 245 8.62 -9.85 12.13
C ILE A 245 9.28 -9.89 13.51
N PRO A 246 8.57 -10.31 14.58
CA PRO A 246 9.04 -10.10 15.95
C PRO A 246 10.46 -10.62 16.27
N PRO A 247 10.90 -11.80 15.79
CA PRO A 247 12.29 -12.25 15.97
C PRO A 247 13.35 -11.38 15.30
N PHE A 248 12.96 -10.48 14.40
CA PHE A 248 13.84 -9.57 13.66
C PHE A 248 13.52 -8.09 13.95
N ALA A 249 12.70 -7.77 14.96
CA ALA A 249 12.45 -6.39 15.34
C ALA A 249 13.77 -5.71 15.74
N ASP A 250 14.14 -4.66 15.02
CA ASP A 250 15.43 -3.98 15.19
C ASP A 250 15.38 -2.45 14.96
N GLN A 251 14.21 -1.89 14.67
CA GLN A 251 14.04 -0.45 14.44
C GLN A 251 13.55 0.26 15.71
N PRO A 252 14.25 1.31 16.18
CA PRO A 252 13.83 2.04 17.37
C PRO A 252 12.68 3.01 17.09
N VAL A 253 11.92 3.37 18.13
CA VAL A 253 10.94 4.48 18.05
C VAL A 253 11.68 5.80 17.83
N PHE A 254 12.71 6.01 18.65
CA PHE A 254 13.69 7.08 18.52
C PHE A 254 15.10 6.50 18.61
N ALA A 255 15.99 6.87 17.69
CA ALA A 255 17.38 6.43 17.73
C ALA A 255 18.05 6.81 19.06
N GLU A 256 19.05 6.02 19.46
CA GLU A 256 19.80 6.21 20.71
C GLU A 256 21.25 6.55 20.38
N GLY A 257 21.62 7.82 20.43
CA GLY A 257 22.99 8.32 20.25
C GLY A 257 23.59 8.21 18.84
N GLU A 258 23.11 7.28 18.00
CA GLU A 258 23.52 7.13 16.60
C GLU A 258 22.31 6.85 15.69
N THR A 259 22.26 7.54 14.56
CA THR A 259 21.30 7.33 13.47
C THR A 259 21.94 6.51 12.36
N ARG A 260 21.16 5.62 11.77
CA ARG A 260 21.56 4.64 10.75
C ARG A 260 21.03 4.97 9.35
N PHE A 261 20.10 5.90 9.20
CA PHE A 261 19.65 6.38 7.89
C PHE A 261 19.13 7.82 7.93
N ARG A 262 19.15 8.48 6.76
CA ARG A 262 18.59 9.82 6.59
C ARG A 262 17.07 9.78 6.69
N GLY A 263 16.52 10.51 7.64
CA GLY A 263 15.09 10.48 7.97
C GLY A 263 14.75 9.71 9.25
N GLU A 264 15.73 9.10 9.91
CA GLU A 264 15.50 8.42 11.19
C GLU A 264 15.09 9.39 12.29
N ALA A 265 14.05 9.05 13.06
CA ALA A 265 13.58 9.91 14.14
C ALA A 265 14.49 9.82 15.37
N VAL A 266 14.84 10.97 15.94
CA VAL A 266 15.60 11.08 17.20
C VAL A 266 14.75 11.63 18.35
N ALA A 267 13.74 12.44 18.02
CA ALA A 267 12.81 13.01 18.98
C ALA A 267 11.45 13.30 18.30
N ALA A 268 10.44 13.69 19.07
CA ALA A 268 9.20 14.26 18.56
C ALA A 268 8.73 15.45 19.40
N VAL A 269 8.27 16.50 18.74
CA VAL A 269 7.68 17.68 19.37
C VAL A 269 6.16 17.53 19.38
N VAL A 270 5.55 17.76 20.55
CA VAL A 270 4.10 17.65 20.78
C VAL A 270 3.56 19.01 21.20
N GLY A 271 2.56 19.53 20.50
CA GLY A 271 2.01 20.86 20.80
C GLY A 271 0.70 21.16 20.10
N GLU A 272 0.18 22.38 20.28
CA GLU A 272 -0.98 22.86 19.54
C GLU A 272 -0.71 22.85 18.03
N ARG A 273 -1.72 22.51 17.21
CA ARG A 273 -1.57 22.39 15.75
C ARG A 273 -0.88 23.59 15.11
N ARG A 274 -1.33 24.81 15.44
CA ARG A 274 -0.75 26.05 14.89
C ARG A 274 0.70 26.26 15.35
N ALA A 275 1.02 25.91 16.59
CA ALA A 275 2.39 26.02 17.11
C ALA A 275 3.32 25.05 16.35
N VAL A 276 2.95 23.78 16.26
CA VAL A 276 3.75 22.74 15.59
C VAL A 276 3.91 23.00 14.09
N ALA A 277 2.86 23.45 13.42
CA ALA A 277 2.89 23.78 11.99
C ALA A 277 3.82 24.98 11.69
N GLY A 278 3.94 25.92 12.62
CA GLY A 278 4.78 27.11 12.51
C GLY A 278 6.22 26.94 13.01
N LEU A 279 6.61 25.77 13.53
CA LEU A 279 7.97 25.53 14.04
C LEU A 279 9.01 25.59 12.92
N ASP A 280 9.99 26.46 13.11
CA ASP A 280 11.32 26.29 12.51
C ASP A 280 12.10 25.28 13.36
N LEU A 281 12.64 24.25 12.73
CA LEU A 281 13.41 23.21 13.41
C LEU A 281 14.91 23.40 13.26
N SER A 282 15.35 24.46 12.57
CA SER A 282 16.77 24.75 12.37
C SER A 282 17.51 25.05 13.68
N ASP A 283 16.80 25.52 14.70
CA ASP A 283 17.32 25.82 16.04
C ASP A 283 17.02 24.73 17.08
N PHE A 284 16.40 23.62 16.67
CA PHE A 284 16.13 22.50 17.58
C PHE A 284 17.46 21.94 18.09
N PRO A 285 17.66 21.77 19.42
CA PRO A 285 18.97 21.60 20.02
C PRO A 285 19.48 20.16 19.87
N VAL A 286 19.83 19.76 18.65
CA VAL A 286 20.53 18.52 18.33
C VAL A 286 21.88 18.85 17.76
N ILE A 287 22.92 18.25 18.34
CA ILE A 287 24.30 18.38 17.90
C ILE A 287 24.63 17.12 17.12
N TRP A 288 24.88 17.28 15.82
CA TRP A 288 25.20 16.18 14.92
C TRP A 288 26.71 16.04 14.72
N GLN A 289 27.18 14.80 14.68
CA GLN A 289 28.48 14.44 14.14
C GLN A 289 28.26 13.40 13.04
N GLU A 290 28.38 13.83 11.79
CA GLU A 290 28.24 12.95 10.64
C GLU A 290 29.31 11.86 10.64
N LEU A 291 28.90 10.63 10.35
CA LEU A 291 29.76 9.45 10.28
C LEU A 291 29.72 8.89 8.86
N PRO A 292 30.80 8.25 8.37
CA PRO A 292 30.81 7.64 7.05
C PRO A 292 29.69 6.58 6.91
N PRO A 293 28.75 6.76 5.96
CA PRO A 293 27.69 5.79 5.70
C PRO A 293 28.14 4.72 4.70
N LEU A 294 27.48 3.56 4.73
CA LEU A 294 27.59 2.48 3.75
C LEU A 294 26.30 2.47 2.93
N LEU A 295 26.26 3.07 1.74
CA LEU A 295 25.02 3.31 0.99
C LEU A 295 24.71 2.23 -0.05
N VAL A 296 25.73 1.51 -0.52
CA VAL A 296 25.59 0.45 -1.53
C VAL A 296 26.04 -0.91 -1.00
N ILE A 297 25.64 -1.97 -1.70
CA ILE A 297 25.90 -3.37 -1.31
C ILE A 297 27.41 -3.64 -1.17
N ASP A 298 28.22 -3.15 -2.11
CA ASP A 298 29.67 -3.40 -2.12
C ASP A 298 30.37 -2.77 -0.90
N GLU A 299 30.00 -1.55 -0.53
CA GLU A 299 30.50 -0.87 0.66
C GLU A 299 30.13 -1.63 1.93
N ALA A 300 28.87 -2.05 2.05
CA ALA A 300 28.38 -2.75 3.22
C ALA A 300 28.99 -4.15 3.42
N MET A 301 29.42 -4.77 2.32
CA MET A 301 29.97 -6.12 2.31
C MET A 301 31.49 -6.18 2.29
N ALA A 302 32.19 -5.04 2.23
CA ALA A 302 33.65 -5.01 2.31
C ALA A 302 34.14 -5.65 3.62
N GLU A 303 35.30 -6.31 3.57
CA GLU A 303 35.85 -7.07 4.72
C GLU A 303 36.03 -6.20 5.97
N GLU A 304 36.48 -4.95 5.78
CA GLU A 304 36.71 -3.94 6.83
C GLU A 304 35.50 -3.02 7.06
N ALA A 305 34.33 -3.32 6.47
CA ALA A 305 33.15 -2.47 6.62
C ALA A 305 32.70 -2.42 8.10
N PRO A 306 32.42 -1.23 8.66
CA PRO A 306 31.85 -1.15 10.00
C PRO A 306 30.50 -1.87 10.04
N ARG A 307 30.23 -2.56 11.16
CA ARG A 307 28.96 -3.25 11.36
C ARG A 307 27.87 -2.23 11.67
N ILE A 308 26.81 -2.22 10.88
CA ILE A 308 25.61 -1.40 11.14
C ILE A 308 24.87 -1.90 12.39
N HIS A 309 24.89 -3.22 12.59
CA HIS A 309 24.36 -3.92 13.76
C HIS A 309 25.43 -4.86 14.31
N GLN A 310 25.82 -4.70 15.58
CA GLN A 310 26.97 -5.42 16.18
C GLN A 310 26.88 -6.95 16.06
N GLY A 311 25.66 -7.51 16.12
CA GLY A 311 25.38 -8.95 16.02
C GLY A 311 25.26 -9.51 14.60
N ARG A 312 25.47 -8.71 13.55
CA ARG A 312 25.26 -9.12 12.15
C ARG A 312 26.56 -9.04 11.34
N ALA A 313 27.28 -10.16 11.30
CA ALA A 313 28.54 -10.27 10.57
C ALA A 313 28.38 -9.96 9.07
N GLY A 314 29.31 -9.18 8.52
CA GLY A 314 29.32 -8.77 7.10
C GLY A 314 28.10 -7.96 6.67
N ASN A 315 27.39 -7.33 7.61
CA ASN A 315 26.13 -6.61 7.37
C ASN A 315 25.06 -7.46 6.67
N ILE A 316 25.10 -8.79 6.84
CA ILE A 316 24.09 -9.70 6.28
C ILE A 316 22.98 -9.89 7.30
N LEU A 317 21.77 -9.49 6.93
CA LEU A 317 20.57 -9.72 7.75
C LEU A 317 20.25 -11.21 7.83
N ILE A 318 20.13 -11.84 6.66
CA ILE A 318 19.72 -13.24 6.50
C ILE A 318 20.01 -13.71 5.07
N LYS A 319 20.18 -15.04 4.91
CA LYS A 319 20.40 -15.72 3.63
C LYS A 319 19.26 -16.68 3.36
N GLY A 320 18.82 -16.79 2.10
CA GLY A 320 17.91 -17.82 1.63
C GLY A 320 18.58 -18.72 0.61
N HIS A 321 18.11 -19.97 0.54
CA HIS A 321 18.67 -20.98 -0.35
C HIS A 321 17.61 -22.02 -0.74
N VAL A 322 17.52 -22.33 -2.03
CA VAL A 322 16.77 -23.46 -2.57
C VAL A 322 17.66 -24.17 -3.58
N ALA A 323 17.71 -25.49 -3.51
CA ALA A 323 18.44 -26.32 -4.47
C ALA A 323 17.67 -27.58 -4.82
N ARG A 324 17.82 -28.03 -6.07
CA ARG A 324 17.27 -29.28 -6.59
C ARG A 324 18.20 -29.82 -7.67
N GLY A 325 18.48 -31.12 -7.67
CA GLY A 325 19.39 -31.72 -8.65
C GLY A 325 20.81 -31.16 -8.57
N GLU A 326 21.53 -31.15 -9.69
CA GLU A 326 22.97 -30.85 -9.76
C GLU A 326 23.24 -29.71 -10.76
N ALA A 327 22.84 -28.48 -10.40
CA ALA A 327 22.86 -27.31 -11.29
C ALA A 327 24.22 -27.07 -11.98
N GLU A 328 25.32 -27.07 -11.24
CA GLU A 328 26.66 -26.84 -11.81
C GLU A 328 27.07 -27.93 -12.80
N LYS A 329 26.83 -29.21 -12.48
CA LYS A 329 27.16 -30.32 -13.38
C LYS A 329 26.33 -30.26 -14.66
N ALA A 330 25.05 -29.86 -14.56
CA ALA A 330 24.17 -29.72 -15.70
C ALA A 330 24.55 -28.52 -16.58
N LEU A 331 24.89 -27.37 -15.99
CA LEU A 331 25.41 -26.19 -16.71
C LEU A 331 26.70 -26.51 -17.47
N ALA A 332 27.64 -27.24 -16.85
CA ALA A 332 28.91 -27.59 -17.46
C ALA A 332 28.80 -28.55 -18.67
N LYS A 333 27.72 -29.34 -18.74
CA LYS A 333 27.45 -30.30 -19.82
C LYS A 333 26.54 -29.76 -20.92
N ALA A 334 25.94 -28.59 -20.72
CA ALA A 334 24.97 -28.01 -21.62
C ALA A 334 25.61 -27.52 -22.93
N SER A 335 24.93 -27.71 -24.06
CA SER A 335 25.35 -27.13 -25.34
C SER A 335 25.03 -25.64 -25.45
N THR A 336 23.94 -25.18 -24.83
CA THR A 336 23.53 -23.78 -24.83
C THR A 336 23.43 -23.25 -23.40
N VAL A 337 24.29 -22.29 -23.06
CA VAL A 337 24.32 -21.61 -21.76
C VAL A 337 24.34 -20.11 -21.97
N VAL A 338 23.45 -19.40 -21.27
CA VAL A 338 23.46 -17.94 -21.19
C VAL A 338 23.79 -17.49 -19.77
N SER A 339 24.32 -16.28 -19.64
CA SER A 339 24.63 -15.64 -18.37
C SER A 339 24.24 -14.17 -18.42
N GLY A 340 23.75 -13.63 -17.31
CA GLY A 340 23.38 -12.22 -17.20
C GLY A 340 23.59 -11.66 -15.80
N GLU A 341 23.88 -10.37 -15.73
CA GLU A 341 23.88 -9.57 -14.51
C GLU A 341 22.77 -8.51 -14.63
N PHE A 342 22.03 -8.30 -13.55
CA PHE A 342 20.84 -7.46 -13.54
C PHE A 342 20.81 -6.61 -12.28
N GLU A 343 20.38 -5.36 -12.43
CA GLU A 343 20.22 -4.45 -11.31
C GLU A 343 18.83 -3.82 -11.33
N THR A 344 18.22 -3.67 -10.16
CA THR A 344 16.99 -2.90 -9.97
C THR A 344 17.21 -1.85 -8.89
N GLY A 345 16.79 -0.60 -9.16
CA GLY A 345 16.92 0.51 -8.22
C GLY A 345 15.80 0.57 -7.17
N PHE A 346 15.83 1.64 -6.37
CA PHE A 346 14.75 1.97 -5.43
C PHE A 346 13.45 2.29 -6.18
N VAL A 347 12.34 1.77 -5.66
CA VAL A 347 11.00 2.14 -6.10
C VAL A 347 10.17 2.56 -4.91
N GLU A 348 9.64 3.78 -4.98
CA GLU A 348 8.68 4.34 -4.03
C GLU A 348 7.27 3.83 -4.33
N HIS A 349 6.51 3.48 -3.29
CA HIS A 349 5.14 3.00 -3.40
C HIS A 349 4.23 4.06 -4.03
N ALA A 350 4.46 5.33 -3.67
CA ALA A 350 3.80 6.51 -4.23
C ALA A 350 2.27 6.43 -4.15
N TYR A 351 1.74 5.86 -3.06
CA TYR A 351 0.32 5.96 -2.74
C TYR A 351 -0.04 7.43 -2.46
N ILE A 352 -1.27 7.81 -2.77
CA ILE A 352 -1.68 9.22 -2.75
C ILE A 352 -1.80 9.76 -1.32
N GLU A 353 -2.32 8.98 -0.37
CA GLU A 353 -2.48 9.34 1.05
C GLU A 353 -1.19 9.08 1.85
N PRO A 354 -0.48 10.10 2.35
CA PRO A 354 0.62 9.90 3.29
C PRO A 354 0.19 9.18 4.58
N GLU A 355 1.16 8.85 5.40
CA GLU A 355 0.98 8.17 6.67
C GLU A 355 0.31 9.15 7.63
N ALA A 356 -0.80 8.72 8.23
CA ALA A 356 -1.62 9.58 9.05
C ALA A 356 -2.41 8.77 10.07
N GLY A 357 -2.60 9.35 11.25
CA GLY A 357 -3.39 8.77 12.31
C GLY A 357 -3.41 9.62 13.56
N TRP A 358 -4.22 9.21 14.52
CA TRP A 358 -4.34 9.84 15.82
C TRP A 358 -4.63 8.81 16.90
N ALA A 359 -4.27 9.15 18.14
CA ALA A 359 -4.51 8.31 19.30
C ALA A 359 -5.16 9.09 20.43
N ARG A 360 -5.86 8.38 21.30
CA ARG A 360 -6.38 8.92 22.56
C ARG A 360 -6.26 7.87 23.66
N ARG A 361 -5.98 8.34 24.88
CA ARG A 361 -6.03 7.51 26.08
C ARG A 361 -7.47 7.41 26.59
N VAL A 362 -7.92 6.20 26.91
CA VAL A 362 -9.24 5.90 27.48
C VAL A 362 -9.03 5.09 28.76
N GLY A 363 -8.93 5.78 29.90
CA GLY A 363 -8.55 5.17 31.16
C GLY A 363 -7.15 4.56 31.10
N GLU A 364 -7.06 3.25 31.31
CA GLU A 364 -5.82 2.47 31.19
C GLU A 364 -5.60 1.86 29.80
N ARG A 365 -6.44 2.22 28.83
CA ARG A 365 -6.31 1.77 27.43
C ARG A 365 -5.84 2.91 26.53
N ILE A 366 -5.25 2.54 25.40
CA ILE A 366 -4.96 3.44 24.28
C ILE A 366 -5.78 2.99 23.06
N GLU A 367 -6.45 3.95 22.42
CA GLU A 367 -7.11 3.75 21.12
C GLU A 367 -6.33 4.51 20.05
N VAL A 368 -6.02 3.85 18.94
CA VAL A 368 -5.27 4.42 17.81
C VAL A 368 -6.07 4.24 16.53
N THR A 369 -6.46 5.36 15.90
CA THR A 369 -7.05 5.37 14.56
C THR A 369 -5.98 5.68 13.53
N VAL A 370 -5.73 4.78 12.58
CA VAL A 370 -4.58 4.89 11.68
C VAL A 370 -4.78 4.20 10.34
N SER A 371 -4.16 4.73 9.28
CA SER A 371 -4.08 4.08 7.97
C SER A 371 -3.05 2.95 8.00
N THR A 372 -3.50 1.69 8.11
CA THR A 372 -2.64 0.51 8.32
C THR A 372 -3.09 -0.70 7.48
N GLN A 373 -2.17 -1.64 7.21
CA GLN A 373 -2.44 -2.95 6.61
C GLN A 373 -2.44 -4.10 7.65
N SER A 374 -2.08 -3.83 8.91
CA SER A 374 -1.69 -4.86 9.88
C SER A 374 -2.13 -4.54 11.33
N PRO A 375 -3.42 -4.28 11.60
CA PRO A 375 -3.87 -3.76 12.89
C PRO A 375 -3.45 -4.59 14.11
N TYR A 376 -3.36 -5.92 14.00
CA TYR A 376 -2.92 -6.77 15.10
C TYR A 376 -1.41 -6.69 15.37
N LEU A 377 -0.58 -6.50 14.33
CA LEU A 377 0.85 -6.25 14.54
C LEU A 377 1.07 -4.86 15.13
N ASP A 378 0.34 -3.86 14.63
CA ASP A 378 0.34 -2.50 15.17
C ASP A 378 -0.03 -2.51 16.66
N ARG A 379 -1.03 -3.31 17.06
CA ARG A 379 -1.46 -3.49 18.45
C ARG A 379 -0.33 -4.03 19.32
N ASP A 380 0.28 -5.13 18.89
CA ASP A 380 1.30 -5.83 19.65
C ASP A 380 2.58 -5.00 19.80
N ASP A 381 3.01 -4.31 18.74
CA ASP A 381 4.17 -3.39 18.80
C ASP A 381 3.85 -2.14 19.64
N THR A 382 2.65 -1.57 19.51
CA THR A 382 2.23 -0.42 20.35
C THR A 382 2.18 -0.80 21.82
N ALA A 383 1.68 -2.00 22.15
CA ALA A 383 1.67 -2.52 23.51
C ALA A 383 3.09 -2.66 24.05
N ALA A 384 4.00 -3.24 23.27
CA ALA A 384 5.41 -3.38 23.65
C ALA A 384 6.09 -2.02 23.87
N ILE A 385 5.85 -1.03 23.02
CA ILE A 385 6.39 0.34 23.14
C ILE A 385 5.88 1.02 24.41
N LEU A 386 4.59 0.90 24.70
CA LEU A 386 3.97 1.56 25.86
C LEU A 386 4.11 0.79 27.18
N GLY A 387 4.66 -0.43 27.16
CA GLY A 387 4.71 -1.29 28.34
C GLY A 387 3.33 -1.75 28.81
N LEU A 388 2.40 -1.92 27.86
CA LEU A 388 1.02 -2.34 28.09
C LEU A 388 0.79 -3.79 27.65
N THR A 389 -0.32 -4.38 28.07
CA THR A 389 -0.79 -5.64 27.47
C THR A 389 -1.50 -5.37 26.14
N PRO A 390 -1.52 -6.34 25.19
CA PRO A 390 -2.23 -6.17 23.92
C PRO A 390 -3.71 -5.81 24.09
N GLU A 391 -4.38 -6.28 25.14
CA GLU A 391 -5.79 -5.98 25.44
C GLU A 391 -6.01 -4.52 25.84
N ALA A 392 -5.00 -3.86 26.38
CA ALA A 392 -5.03 -2.43 26.68
C ALA A 392 -4.81 -1.55 25.44
N VAL A 393 -4.58 -2.14 24.27
CA VAL A 393 -4.40 -1.43 23.00
C VAL A 393 -5.52 -1.79 22.03
N ARG A 394 -6.17 -0.77 21.47
CA ARG A 394 -7.14 -0.94 20.39
C ARG A 394 -6.66 -0.20 19.14
N ILE A 395 -6.54 -0.92 18.03
CA ILE A 395 -6.24 -0.35 16.72
C ILE A 395 -7.53 -0.31 15.89
N ILE A 396 -7.84 0.87 15.37
CA ILE A 396 -9.01 1.17 14.54
C ILE A 396 -8.50 1.63 13.18
N PRO A 397 -8.33 0.71 12.20
CA PRO A 397 -7.98 1.08 10.84
C PRO A 397 -8.92 2.15 10.26
N SER A 398 -8.35 3.24 9.75
CA SER A 398 -9.07 4.16 8.85
C SER A 398 -9.19 3.53 7.45
N ALA A 399 -9.90 4.19 6.54
CA ALA A 399 -9.70 3.90 5.13
C ALA A 399 -8.23 4.12 4.76
N CYS A 400 -7.70 3.26 3.91
CA CYS A 400 -6.29 3.30 3.50
C CYS A 400 -6.21 3.75 2.04
N GLY A 401 -5.65 4.94 1.80
CA GLY A 401 -5.47 5.59 0.49
C GLY A 401 -4.35 4.98 -0.36
N GLY A 402 -4.22 3.66 -0.31
CA GLY A 402 -3.15 2.86 -0.91
C GLY A 402 -2.05 2.56 0.10
N GLY A 403 -1.73 1.27 0.25
CA GLY A 403 -0.59 0.82 1.07
C GLY A 403 0.53 0.19 0.26
N PHE A 404 0.17 -0.62 -0.75
CA PHE A 404 1.09 -1.34 -1.65
C PHE A 404 2.21 -2.15 -0.96
N GLY A 405 2.12 -2.34 0.36
CA GLY A 405 3.10 -3.01 1.21
C GLY A 405 3.72 -2.10 2.28
N SER A 406 3.87 -0.79 2.04
CA SER A 406 4.57 0.10 3.00
C SER A 406 3.86 0.23 4.33
N LYS A 407 2.52 0.30 4.32
CA LYS A 407 1.70 0.46 5.53
C LYS A 407 1.52 -0.83 6.32
N LEU A 408 2.38 -1.83 6.07
CA LEU A 408 2.57 -2.98 6.96
C LEU A 408 3.54 -2.67 8.09
N ASP A 409 4.47 -1.74 7.86
CA ASP A 409 5.41 -1.26 8.86
C ASP A 409 4.78 -0.10 9.65
N LEU A 410 5.18 0.04 10.92
CA LEU A 410 4.77 1.16 11.75
C LEU A 410 5.38 2.46 11.21
N SER A 411 4.62 3.55 11.31
CA SER A 411 5.02 4.89 10.88
C SER A 411 4.63 5.93 11.93
N VAL A 412 3.38 6.39 11.94
CA VAL A 412 2.86 7.40 12.88
C VAL A 412 2.50 6.79 14.24
N GLN A 413 2.17 5.49 14.29
CA GLN A 413 1.60 4.79 15.44
C GLN A 413 2.42 4.99 16.72
N PRO A 414 3.76 4.77 16.72
CA PRO A 414 4.57 4.93 17.93
C PRO A 414 4.47 6.34 18.52
N TYR A 415 4.50 7.36 17.67
CA TYR A 415 4.58 8.76 18.08
C TYR A 415 3.25 9.27 18.63
N VAL A 416 2.13 8.98 17.94
CA VAL A 416 0.81 9.44 18.41
C VAL A 416 0.37 8.71 19.67
N ALA A 417 0.66 7.41 19.78
CA ALA A 417 0.32 6.61 20.95
C ALA A 417 1.11 7.06 22.18
N LEU A 418 2.44 7.26 22.04
CA LEU A 418 3.29 7.76 23.12
C LEU A 418 2.89 9.16 23.57
N ALA A 419 2.66 10.08 22.62
CA ALA A 419 2.22 11.44 22.93
C ALA A 419 0.88 11.45 23.67
N ALA A 420 -0.11 10.69 23.20
CA ALA A 420 -1.42 10.63 23.84
C ALA A 420 -1.36 9.99 25.23
N TRP A 421 -0.53 8.96 25.40
CA TRP A 421 -0.35 8.29 26.68
C TRP A 421 0.25 9.21 27.76
N LEU A 422 1.29 9.96 27.39
CA LEU A 422 2.07 10.81 28.30
C LEU A 422 1.45 12.18 28.56
N THR A 423 0.61 12.69 27.64
CA THR A 423 -0.07 13.97 27.81
C THR A 423 -1.49 13.82 28.36
N GLY A 424 -2.09 12.62 28.26
CA GLY A 424 -3.50 12.40 28.59
C GLY A 424 -4.48 13.10 27.62
N ARG A 425 -3.98 13.65 26.50
CA ARG A 425 -4.79 14.35 25.49
C ARG A 425 -4.74 13.60 24.16
N PRO A 426 -5.78 13.70 23.32
CA PRO A 426 -5.70 13.18 21.96
C PRO A 426 -4.51 13.78 21.20
N CYS A 427 -3.81 12.97 20.41
CA CYS A 427 -2.65 13.39 19.63
C CYS A 427 -2.74 12.87 18.20
N ALA A 428 -2.42 13.70 17.22
CA ALA A 428 -2.50 13.40 15.79
C ALA A 428 -1.17 13.68 15.08
N MET A 429 -0.92 12.93 14.00
CA MET A 429 0.24 13.11 13.14
C MET A 429 -0.13 12.81 11.69
N VAL A 430 0.35 13.64 10.78
CA VAL A 430 0.24 13.44 9.33
C VAL A 430 1.61 13.71 8.73
N TYR A 431 2.19 12.75 8.03
CA TYR A 431 3.45 12.96 7.35
C TYR A 431 3.27 13.91 6.17
N SER A 432 4.25 14.79 5.97
CA SER A 432 4.38 15.49 4.69
C SER A 432 4.81 14.49 3.60
N ARG A 433 4.60 14.81 2.32
CA ARG A 433 5.08 13.96 1.22
C ARG A 433 6.60 13.73 1.25
N PRO A 434 7.45 14.76 1.44
CA PRO A 434 8.90 14.54 1.58
C PRO A 434 9.25 13.64 2.77
N GLU A 435 8.57 13.81 3.90
CA GLU A 435 8.77 12.95 5.08
C GLU A 435 8.38 11.50 4.81
N SER A 436 7.23 11.27 4.15
CA SER A 436 6.78 9.94 3.74
C SER A 436 7.82 9.24 2.86
N ILE A 437 8.37 9.94 1.86
CA ILE A 437 9.42 9.39 1.00
C ILE A 437 10.71 9.10 1.78
N ALA A 438 11.10 9.97 2.71
CA ALA A 438 12.35 9.83 3.46
C ALA A 438 12.31 8.77 4.57
N ALA A 439 11.15 8.54 5.20
CA ALA A 439 11.04 7.80 6.44
C ALA A 439 10.35 6.43 6.33
N THR A 440 9.71 6.11 5.21
CA THR A 440 9.04 4.82 5.02
C THR A 440 9.78 3.86 4.12
N THR A 441 9.38 2.60 4.21
CA THR A 441 10.07 1.53 3.50
C THR A 441 9.98 1.71 1.98
N LYS A 442 10.98 1.18 1.26
CA LYS A 442 11.02 1.14 -0.21
C LYS A 442 11.05 -0.30 -0.71
N ARG A 443 10.88 -0.50 -2.02
CA ARG A 443 11.28 -1.79 -2.62
C ARG A 443 12.80 -1.97 -2.48
N HIS A 444 13.23 -3.16 -2.07
CA HIS A 444 14.64 -3.56 -2.07
C HIS A 444 15.28 -3.38 -3.45
N PRO A 445 16.28 -2.49 -3.60
CA PRO A 445 17.21 -2.56 -4.72
C PRO A 445 17.91 -3.90 -4.71
N ALA A 446 18.23 -4.42 -5.90
CA ALA A 446 18.78 -5.75 -6.04
C ALA A 446 19.88 -5.77 -7.09
N ARG A 447 20.96 -6.51 -6.81
CA ARG A 447 21.95 -6.95 -7.79
C ARG A 447 21.86 -8.45 -7.92
N MET A 448 21.66 -8.94 -9.14
CA MET A 448 21.37 -10.34 -9.42
C MET A 448 22.29 -10.87 -10.51
N ARG A 449 22.68 -12.13 -10.38
CA ARG A 449 23.45 -12.87 -11.37
C ARG A 449 22.71 -14.16 -11.67
N SER A 450 22.63 -14.54 -12.94
CA SER A 450 22.05 -15.82 -13.31
C SER A 450 22.81 -16.48 -14.45
N ARG A 451 22.86 -17.81 -14.41
CA ARG A 451 23.24 -18.67 -15.52
C ARG A 451 22.09 -19.63 -15.77
N MET A 452 21.72 -19.82 -17.04
CA MET A 452 20.70 -20.77 -17.43
C MET A 452 21.15 -21.57 -18.64
N ALA A 453 20.68 -22.81 -18.73
CA ALA A 453 20.96 -23.70 -19.83
C ALA A 453 19.69 -24.33 -20.38
N ALA A 454 19.70 -24.57 -21.69
CA ALA A 454 18.69 -25.35 -22.39
C ALA A 454 19.34 -26.38 -23.33
N ASP A 455 18.61 -27.44 -23.63
CA ASP A 455 18.98 -28.41 -24.66
C ASP A 455 18.64 -27.92 -26.08
N GLY A 456 18.98 -28.71 -27.10
CA GLY A 456 18.71 -28.37 -28.50
C GLY A 456 17.22 -28.32 -28.86
N ASP A 457 16.36 -28.96 -28.07
CA ASP A 457 14.90 -28.89 -28.20
C ASP A 457 14.31 -27.65 -27.49
N GLY A 458 15.16 -26.82 -26.86
CA GLY A 458 14.75 -25.66 -26.09
C GLY A 458 14.04 -25.99 -24.78
N ARG A 459 14.35 -27.14 -24.16
CA ARG A 459 13.95 -27.42 -22.77
C ARG A 459 15.01 -26.90 -21.81
N ILE A 460 14.58 -26.22 -20.75
CA ILE A 460 15.46 -25.75 -19.68
C ILE A 460 15.99 -26.95 -18.91
N ILE A 461 17.31 -27.03 -18.78
CA ILE A 461 17.99 -28.12 -18.07
C ILE A 461 18.57 -27.68 -16.74
N ALA A 462 18.97 -26.42 -16.62
CA ALA A 462 19.58 -25.91 -15.40
C ALA A 462 19.43 -24.39 -15.22
N MET A 463 19.38 -23.97 -13.96
CA MET A 463 19.49 -22.57 -13.55
C MET A 463 20.33 -22.46 -12.29
N ASP A 464 21.23 -21.50 -12.28
CA ASP A 464 21.93 -21.01 -11.11
C ASP A 464 21.66 -19.51 -10.95
N PHE A 465 21.23 -19.10 -9.77
CA PHE A 465 20.84 -17.73 -9.46
C PHE A 465 21.42 -17.26 -8.14
N GLU A 466 21.91 -16.03 -8.13
CA GLU A 466 22.35 -15.31 -6.95
C GLU A 466 21.73 -13.91 -6.94
N GLY A 467 21.25 -13.46 -5.78
CA GLY A 467 20.71 -12.11 -5.64
C GLY A 467 21.02 -11.47 -4.29
N ASP A 468 21.63 -10.29 -4.31
CA ASP A 468 21.82 -9.44 -3.15
C ASP A 468 20.80 -8.32 -3.15
N PHE A 469 20.07 -8.20 -2.04
CA PHE A 469 18.98 -7.25 -1.88
C PHE A 469 19.36 -6.25 -0.79
N ASN A 470 19.49 -4.99 -1.16
CA ASN A 470 19.72 -3.92 -0.18
C ASN A 470 18.43 -3.73 0.65
N THR A 471 18.51 -4.03 1.96
CA THR A 471 17.40 -3.92 2.90
C THR A 471 17.38 -2.62 3.70
N GLY A 472 18.33 -1.70 3.44
CA GLY A 472 18.50 -0.48 4.20
C GLY A 472 18.96 -0.75 5.64
N ALA A 473 18.68 0.19 6.54
CA ALA A 473 19.22 0.19 7.90
C ALA A 473 18.61 -0.86 8.85
N TYR A 474 17.41 -1.37 8.56
CA TYR A 474 16.61 -2.20 9.47
C TYR A 474 15.98 -3.40 8.75
N ALA A 475 15.60 -4.43 9.51
CA ALA A 475 15.19 -5.71 8.96
C ALA A 475 13.91 -5.62 8.13
N SER A 476 12.85 -4.98 8.65
CA SER A 476 11.51 -4.92 8.06
C SER A 476 11.14 -6.27 7.38
N TRP A 477 10.87 -6.26 6.07
CA TRP A 477 10.53 -7.44 5.27
C TRP A 477 11.72 -8.09 4.55
N GLY A 478 12.95 -7.65 4.81
CA GLY A 478 14.18 -8.27 4.32
C GLY A 478 14.22 -9.80 4.53
N PRO A 479 13.82 -10.36 5.69
CA PRO A 479 13.77 -11.80 5.89
C PRO A 479 12.78 -12.52 4.98
N THR A 480 11.66 -11.87 4.65
CA THR A 480 10.68 -12.47 3.73
C THR A 480 11.18 -12.44 2.29
N VAL A 481 11.80 -11.34 1.85
CA VAL A 481 12.35 -11.23 0.49
C VAL A 481 13.46 -12.25 0.28
N ALA A 482 14.44 -12.32 1.19
CA ALA A 482 15.56 -13.25 1.09
C ALA A 482 15.14 -14.72 1.08
N ASN A 483 14.02 -15.08 1.72
CA ASN A 483 13.50 -16.46 1.66
C ASN A 483 12.58 -16.71 0.47
N ARG A 484 11.83 -15.71 0.01
CA ARG A 484 10.85 -15.86 -1.08
C ARG A 484 11.52 -15.94 -2.45
N VAL A 485 12.59 -15.17 -2.65
CA VAL A 485 13.30 -15.08 -3.93
C VAL A 485 13.77 -16.47 -4.43
N PRO A 486 14.48 -17.30 -3.62
CA PRO A 486 14.95 -18.60 -4.10
C PRO A 486 13.82 -19.59 -4.41
N VAL A 487 12.64 -19.41 -3.81
CA VAL A 487 11.46 -20.23 -4.11
C VAL A 487 10.85 -19.88 -5.48
N HIS A 488 10.99 -18.62 -5.93
CA HIS A 488 10.29 -18.12 -7.12
C HIS A 488 11.20 -17.72 -8.28
N ALA A 489 12.52 -17.69 -8.11
CA ALA A 489 13.43 -17.26 -9.19
C ALA A 489 13.42 -18.21 -10.40
N SER A 490 12.97 -19.46 -10.24
CA SER A 490 12.69 -20.38 -11.35
C SER A 490 11.48 -20.00 -12.19
N GLY A 491 10.66 -19.04 -11.74
CA GLY A 491 9.39 -18.68 -12.37
C GLY A 491 8.42 -19.85 -12.49
N PRO A 492 7.38 -19.69 -13.31
CA PRO A 492 6.39 -20.73 -13.54
C PRO A 492 6.86 -21.80 -14.55
N TYR A 493 8.15 -22.15 -14.55
CA TYR A 493 8.77 -23.06 -15.52
C TYR A 493 9.40 -24.29 -14.87
N VAL A 494 9.54 -25.36 -15.66
CA VAL A 494 10.21 -26.60 -15.27
C VAL A 494 11.72 -26.39 -15.29
N VAL A 495 12.36 -26.48 -14.13
CA VAL A 495 13.82 -26.35 -13.99
C VAL A 495 14.36 -27.52 -13.16
N PRO A 496 14.85 -28.59 -13.80
CA PRO A 496 15.17 -29.84 -13.10
C PRO A 496 16.43 -29.76 -12.25
N ASN A 497 17.42 -28.96 -12.67
CA ASN A 497 18.64 -28.71 -11.90
C ASN A 497 18.71 -27.22 -11.52
N TYR A 498 18.50 -26.92 -10.24
CA TYR A 498 18.27 -25.58 -9.76
C TYR A 498 19.13 -25.29 -8.54
N ARG A 499 19.74 -24.11 -8.52
CA ARG A 499 20.31 -23.51 -7.31
C ARG A 499 19.95 -22.03 -7.31
N ALA A 500 19.34 -21.56 -6.23
CA ALA A 500 19.13 -20.14 -6.01
C ALA A 500 19.55 -19.75 -4.61
N ARG A 501 20.31 -18.66 -4.52
CA ARG A 501 20.76 -18.04 -3.27
C ARG A 501 20.37 -16.58 -3.26
N SER A 502 19.96 -16.09 -2.09
CA SER A 502 19.79 -14.65 -1.91
C SER A 502 20.21 -14.19 -0.53
N ARG A 503 20.60 -12.92 -0.43
CA ARG A 503 21.01 -12.28 0.82
C ARG A 503 20.29 -10.94 0.96
N ALA A 504 19.78 -10.66 2.16
CA ALA A 504 19.37 -9.31 2.52
C ALA A 504 20.57 -8.60 3.18
N ILE A 505 21.02 -7.50 2.60
CA ILE A 505 22.22 -6.75 2.99
C ILE A 505 21.79 -5.44 3.65
N LEU A 506 22.31 -5.18 4.84
CA LEU A 506 22.05 -3.95 5.58
C LEU A 506 22.96 -2.83 5.05
N THR A 507 22.38 -1.64 4.90
CA THR A 507 23.08 -0.42 4.46
C THR A 507 22.57 0.78 5.26
N ASN A 508 23.17 1.95 5.11
CA ASN A 508 22.69 3.22 5.67
C ASN A 508 21.67 3.94 4.77
N ALA A 509 21.10 3.22 3.80
CA ALA A 509 19.94 3.68 3.05
C ALA A 509 18.65 3.55 3.90
N VAL A 510 17.60 4.25 3.49
CA VAL A 510 16.25 4.09 4.06
C VAL A 510 15.87 2.61 4.08
N PRO A 511 15.23 2.09 5.15
CA PRO A 511 14.82 0.70 5.22
C PRO A 511 14.02 0.27 3.97
N ALA A 512 14.26 -0.94 3.50
CA ALA A 512 13.45 -1.54 2.45
C ALA A 512 12.54 -2.60 3.04
N GLY A 513 11.32 -2.67 2.51
CA GLY A 513 10.23 -3.43 3.10
C GLY A 513 9.34 -4.05 2.03
N ALA A 514 8.11 -4.31 2.42
CA ALA A 514 7.13 -4.92 1.54
C ALA A 514 6.76 -3.97 0.39
N PHE A 515 6.94 -4.41 -0.84
CA PHE A 515 6.31 -3.82 -2.02
C PHE A 515 5.63 -4.93 -2.80
N ARG A 516 4.39 -4.71 -3.28
CA ARG A 516 3.64 -5.61 -4.18
C ARG A 516 4.55 -6.49 -5.05
N GLY A 517 4.56 -7.80 -4.75
CA GLY A 517 5.39 -8.83 -5.39
C GLY A 517 6.63 -9.30 -4.61
N PHE A 518 7.09 -8.60 -3.55
CA PHE A 518 8.11 -9.05 -2.57
C PHE A 518 9.31 -9.80 -3.17
N GLY A 519 10.20 -9.08 -3.87
CA GLY A 519 11.40 -9.67 -4.47
C GLY A 519 11.17 -10.38 -5.81
N VAL A 520 9.98 -10.95 -6.03
CA VAL A 520 9.67 -11.71 -7.25
C VAL A 520 9.67 -10.86 -8.52
N PRO A 521 9.18 -9.60 -8.53
CA PRO A 521 9.35 -8.73 -9.70
C PRO A 521 10.81 -8.51 -10.08
N GLN A 522 11.71 -8.37 -9.09
CA GLN A 522 13.14 -8.22 -9.37
C GLN A 522 13.69 -9.48 -10.04
N THR A 523 13.39 -10.67 -9.50
CA THR A 523 13.86 -11.92 -10.10
C THR A 523 13.20 -12.24 -11.44
N ALA A 524 11.94 -11.84 -11.65
CA ALA A 524 11.25 -12.02 -12.93
C ALA A 524 11.90 -11.21 -14.05
N ILE A 525 12.41 -10.00 -13.77
CA ILE A 525 13.20 -9.23 -14.76
C ILE A 525 14.42 -10.04 -15.19
N ALA A 526 15.23 -10.51 -14.23
CA ALA A 526 16.42 -11.30 -14.52
C ALA A 526 16.07 -12.60 -15.27
N GLN A 527 15.10 -13.34 -14.76
CA GLN A 527 14.68 -14.61 -15.34
C GLN A 527 14.18 -14.46 -16.78
N GLU A 528 13.22 -13.57 -17.02
CA GLU A 528 12.54 -13.52 -18.31
C GLU A 528 13.48 -13.04 -19.43
N GLN A 529 14.45 -12.19 -19.09
CA GLN A 529 15.52 -11.83 -20.01
C GLN A 529 16.44 -13.02 -20.32
N MET A 530 16.73 -13.88 -19.33
CA MET A 530 17.51 -15.09 -19.57
C MET A 530 16.77 -16.10 -20.46
N LEU A 531 15.43 -16.17 -20.36
CA LEU A 531 14.62 -17.00 -21.26
C LEU A 531 14.63 -16.46 -22.70
N ASP A 532 14.54 -15.14 -22.89
CA ASP A 532 14.69 -14.51 -24.22
C ASP A 532 16.09 -14.80 -24.80
N MET A 533 17.15 -14.64 -24.00
CA MET A 533 18.52 -14.96 -24.44
C MET A 533 18.69 -16.42 -24.85
N LEU A 534 18.05 -17.37 -24.16
CA LEU A 534 18.06 -18.78 -24.55
C LEU A 534 17.28 -19.02 -25.85
N ALA A 535 16.09 -18.43 -25.97
CA ALA A 535 15.27 -18.54 -27.17
C ALA A 535 16.02 -17.98 -28.39
N ASP A 536 16.63 -16.80 -28.27
CA ASP A 536 17.42 -16.16 -29.32
C ASP A 536 18.60 -17.04 -29.77
N ARG A 537 19.37 -17.59 -28.83
CA ARG A 537 20.51 -18.47 -29.16
C ARG A 537 20.11 -19.75 -29.87
N LEU A 538 18.91 -20.25 -29.58
CA LEU A 538 18.36 -21.44 -30.22
C LEU A 538 17.53 -21.11 -31.47
N ALA A 539 17.42 -19.83 -31.85
CA ALA A 539 16.56 -19.34 -32.91
C ALA A 539 15.10 -19.82 -32.77
N LEU A 540 14.59 -19.81 -31.53
CA LEU A 540 13.22 -20.18 -31.18
C LEU A 540 12.38 -18.93 -30.91
N ASP A 541 11.09 -19.00 -31.24
CA ASP A 541 10.14 -17.96 -30.85
C ASP A 541 10.06 -17.84 -29.31
N PRO A 542 10.19 -16.62 -28.72
CA PRO A 542 10.22 -16.43 -27.27
C PRO A 542 8.94 -16.86 -26.54
N LEU A 543 7.77 -16.77 -27.17
CA LEU A 543 6.51 -17.23 -26.59
C LEU A 543 6.45 -18.77 -26.59
N GLU A 544 6.80 -19.40 -27.72
CA GLU A 544 6.81 -20.87 -27.81
C GLU A 544 7.86 -21.51 -26.88
N PHE A 545 9.01 -20.86 -26.68
CA PHE A 545 10.01 -21.29 -25.70
C PHE A 545 9.40 -21.36 -24.28
N ARG A 546 8.64 -20.34 -23.88
CA ARG A 546 7.95 -20.30 -22.58
C ARG A 546 6.85 -21.35 -22.46
N ILE A 547 6.03 -21.52 -23.51
CA ILE A 547 4.97 -22.54 -23.54
C ILE A 547 5.58 -23.92 -23.37
N ARG A 548 6.70 -24.22 -24.03
CA ARG A 548 7.40 -25.50 -23.94
C ARG A 548 7.85 -25.84 -22.52
N ASN A 549 8.29 -24.82 -21.77
CA ASN A 549 8.88 -24.98 -20.43
C ASN A 549 7.90 -24.71 -19.28
N ALA A 550 6.66 -24.34 -19.56
CA ALA A 550 5.66 -24.03 -18.55
C ALA A 550 5.37 -25.21 -17.60
N LEU A 551 5.19 -24.93 -16.30
CA LEU A 551 4.71 -25.92 -15.32
C LEU A 551 3.33 -26.47 -15.69
N ALA A 552 3.09 -27.72 -15.30
CA ALA A 552 1.79 -28.41 -15.38
C ALA A 552 1.34 -28.89 -13.99
N ASP A 553 0.09 -29.35 -13.88
CA ASP A 553 -0.57 -29.72 -12.61
C ASP A 553 0.21 -30.78 -11.81
N ASP A 554 0.82 -31.74 -12.49
CA ASP A 554 1.56 -32.88 -11.93
C ASP A 554 3.08 -32.63 -11.81
N THR A 555 3.56 -31.49 -12.30
CA THR A 555 4.99 -31.21 -12.37
C THR A 555 5.44 -30.53 -11.09
N PRO A 556 6.41 -31.13 -10.35
CA PRO A 556 6.91 -30.52 -9.12
C PRO A 556 7.70 -29.24 -9.43
N THR A 557 7.41 -28.18 -8.68
CA THR A 557 8.20 -26.94 -8.64
C THR A 557 9.64 -27.21 -8.16
N VAL A 558 10.51 -26.18 -8.18
CA VAL A 558 11.89 -26.32 -7.68
C VAL A 558 12.00 -26.67 -6.20
N THR A 559 10.93 -26.47 -5.41
CA THR A 559 10.86 -26.89 -4.00
C THR A 559 10.26 -28.29 -3.82
N GLY A 560 9.91 -28.99 -4.91
CA GLY A 560 9.27 -30.30 -4.88
C GLY A 560 7.76 -30.28 -4.69
N GLN A 561 7.15 -29.10 -4.49
CA GLN A 561 5.71 -28.97 -4.38
C GLN A 561 5.03 -29.25 -5.72
N ILE A 562 4.07 -30.17 -5.72
CA ILE A 562 3.08 -30.35 -6.80
C ILE A 562 1.89 -29.44 -6.48
N LEU A 563 1.52 -28.56 -7.41
CA LEU A 563 0.46 -27.58 -7.21
C LEU A 563 -0.94 -28.20 -7.34
N GLY A 564 -1.07 -29.27 -8.12
CA GLY A 564 -2.34 -29.95 -8.39
C GLY A 564 -3.19 -29.17 -9.40
N ASP A 565 -4.46 -29.55 -9.50
CA ASP A 565 -5.41 -28.99 -10.47
C ASP A 565 -5.45 -27.46 -10.44
N GLY A 566 -5.32 -26.83 -11.62
CA GLY A 566 -5.48 -25.39 -11.80
C GLY A 566 -4.20 -24.62 -12.09
N VAL A 567 -3.10 -25.29 -12.47
CA VAL A 567 -1.91 -24.64 -13.02
C VAL A 567 -2.22 -24.12 -14.43
N GLY A 568 -2.57 -22.83 -14.51
CA GLY A 568 -3.06 -22.20 -15.74
C GLY A 568 -2.02 -21.51 -16.62
N ILE A 569 -0.72 -21.53 -16.27
CA ILE A 569 0.28 -20.69 -16.96
C ILE A 569 0.47 -21.05 -18.43
N ARG A 570 0.48 -22.35 -18.77
CA ARG A 570 0.59 -22.81 -20.16
C ARG A 570 -0.58 -22.29 -21.00
N GLN A 571 -1.80 -22.45 -20.49
CA GLN A 571 -3.03 -22.01 -21.13
C GLN A 571 -3.04 -20.48 -21.31
N CYS A 572 -2.57 -19.73 -20.31
CA CYS A 572 -2.39 -18.29 -20.40
C CYS A 572 -1.43 -17.90 -21.54
N LEU A 573 -0.27 -18.55 -21.64
CA LEU A 573 0.70 -18.28 -22.69
C LEU A 573 0.18 -18.67 -24.08
N GLU A 574 -0.45 -19.85 -24.22
CA GLU A 574 -1.05 -20.30 -25.48
C GLU A 574 -2.13 -19.34 -25.97
N ALA A 575 -2.93 -18.76 -25.07
CA ALA A 575 -3.93 -17.75 -25.39
C ALA A 575 -3.33 -16.44 -25.94
N LEU A 576 -2.04 -16.16 -25.71
CA LEU A 576 -1.38 -14.97 -26.25
C LEU A 576 -0.98 -15.12 -27.72
N ARG A 577 -0.89 -16.33 -28.28
CA ARG A 577 -0.44 -16.58 -29.67
C ARG A 577 -1.03 -15.63 -30.73
N PRO A 578 -2.36 -15.44 -30.83
CA PRO A 578 -2.93 -14.53 -31.83
C PRO A 578 -2.52 -13.07 -31.59
N HIS A 579 -2.46 -12.64 -30.31
CA HIS A 579 -2.06 -11.28 -29.95
C HIS A 579 -0.57 -11.04 -30.17
N TRP A 580 0.26 -12.05 -29.91
CA TRP A 580 1.70 -12.04 -30.15
C TRP A 580 2.02 -11.88 -31.63
N ARG A 581 1.44 -12.71 -32.50
CA ARG A 581 1.60 -12.61 -33.95
C ARG A 581 1.18 -11.24 -34.49
N ARG A 582 0.03 -10.72 -34.00
CA ARG A 582 -0.44 -9.39 -34.36
C ARG A 582 0.57 -8.31 -33.95
N ALA A 583 1.01 -8.32 -32.69
CA ALA A 583 1.94 -7.31 -32.17
C ALA A 583 3.30 -7.33 -32.91
N LEU A 584 3.81 -8.51 -33.26
CA LEU A 584 5.01 -8.65 -34.07
C LEU A 584 4.82 -8.08 -35.48
N GLY A 585 3.71 -8.42 -36.15
CA GLY A 585 3.41 -7.89 -37.49
C GLY A 585 3.22 -6.37 -37.51
N GLU A 586 2.51 -5.81 -36.52
CA GLU A 586 2.35 -4.35 -36.36
C GLU A 586 3.70 -3.66 -36.09
N ALA A 587 4.58 -4.28 -35.30
CA ALA A 587 5.91 -3.75 -35.03
C ALA A 587 6.80 -3.80 -36.28
N GLU A 588 6.79 -4.89 -37.04
CA GLU A 588 7.54 -5.05 -38.29
C GLU A 588 7.10 -4.02 -39.33
N GLN A 589 5.80 -3.89 -39.57
CA GLN A 589 5.24 -2.90 -40.50
C GLN A 589 5.65 -1.47 -40.13
N HIS A 590 5.47 -1.10 -38.85
CA HIS A 590 5.87 0.23 -38.38
C HIS A 590 7.37 0.47 -38.54
N ASN A 591 8.20 -0.53 -38.25
CA ASN A 591 9.65 -0.44 -38.32
C ASN A 591 10.19 -0.40 -39.75
N ALA A 592 9.43 -0.88 -40.73
CA ALA A 592 9.74 -0.77 -42.15
C ALA A 592 9.47 0.65 -42.69
N GLU A 593 8.46 1.33 -42.15
CA GLU A 593 8.04 2.67 -42.57
C GLU A 593 8.72 3.81 -41.77
N SER A 594 9.05 3.58 -40.50
CA SER A 594 9.64 4.57 -39.58
C SER A 594 11.08 4.21 -39.20
N GLY A 595 12.02 5.09 -39.55
CA GLY A 595 13.44 4.95 -39.16
C GLY A 595 13.77 5.49 -37.76
N ARG A 596 13.03 6.49 -37.27
CA ARG A 596 13.35 7.19 -36.01
C ARG A 596 12.73 6.51 -34.78
N PHE A 597 11.44 6.16 -34.85
CA PHE A 597 10.75 5.47 -33.77
C PHE A 597 10.55 4.01 -34.17
N ARG A 598 11.02 3.11 -33.32
CA ARG A 598 10.92 1.66 -33.53
C ARG A 598 9.97 1.07 -32.49
N ARG A 599 9.22 0.04 -32.87
CA ARG A 599 8.33 -0.73 -32.01
C ARG A 599 8.90 -2.14 -31.80
N GLY A 600 8.59 -2.72 -30.66
CA GLY A 600 8.88 -4.11 -30.33
C GLY A 600 7.76 -4.72 -29.51
N ALA A 601 7.71 -6.04 -29.46
CA ALA A 601 6.79 -6.79 -28.61
C ALA A 601 7.62 -7.66 -27.65
N GLY A 602 7.19 -7.74 -26.38
CA GLY A 602 7.82 -8.57 -25.37
C GLY A 602 6.78 -9.40 -24.63
N VAL A 603 7.21 -10.55 -24.09
CA VAL A 603 6.37 -11.45 -23.31
C VAL A 603 7.11 -11.84 -22.02
N ALA A 604 6.37 -11.94 -20.92
CA ALA A 604 6.92 -12.33 -19.64
C ALA A 604 5.95 -13.21 -18.85
N GLY A 605 6.47 -14.21 -18.14
CA GLY A 605 5.76 -15.02 -17.16
C GLY A 605 6.20 -14.71 -15.73
N MET A 606 5.27 -14.81 -14.77
CA MET A 606 5.57 -14.73 -13.35
C MET A 606 4.53 -15.54 -12.57
N PHE A 607 4.95 -16.20 -11.50
CA PHE A 607 4.05 -16.73 -10.47
C PHE A 607 4.40 -16.18 -9.10
N TYR A 608 3.44 -16.20 -8.18
CA TYR A 608 3.62 -15.69 -6.83
C TYR A 608 2.71 -16.43 -5.86
N GLY A 609 3.26 -16.88 -4.72
CA GLY A 609 2.48 -17.56 -3.70
C GLY A 609 1.47 -16.66 -2.98
N CYS A 610 0.24 -17.15 -2.78
CA CYS A 610 -0.81 -16.52 -1.98
C CYS A 610 -0.61 -16.83 -0.48
N GLY A 611 -0.08 -15.88 0.28
CA GLY A 611 0.27 -16.05 1.69
C GLY A 611 1.73 -15.75 2.03
N ASN A 612 2.04 -15.73 3.32
CA ASN A 612 3.41 -15.67 3.83
C ASN A 612 4.18 -16.91 3.37
N THR A 613 5.43 -16.72 2.97
CA THR A 613 6.35 -17.81 2.58
C THR A 613 7.04 -18.35 3.82
N SER A 614 7.18 -19.67 3.91
CA SER A 614 7.85 -20.37 5.02
C SER A 614 7.22 -20.15 6.40
N LEU A 615 6.01 -19.59 6.46
CA LEU A 615 5.29 -19.29 7.70
C LEU A 615 3.82 -19.72 7.57
N PRO A 616 3.17 -20.14 8.66
CA PRO A 616 1.74 -20.37 8.70
C PRO A 616 0.94 -19.14 8.27
N ASN A 617 -0.24 -19.38 7.69
CA ASN A 617 -1.17 -18.36 7.24
C ASN A 617 -2.51 -18.50 7.96
N PRO A 618 -2.58 -18.24 9.28
CA PRO A 618 -3.84 -18.30 10.01
C PRO A 618 -4.78 -17.15 9.58
N SER A 619 -6.08 -17.40 9.67
CA SER A 619 -7.11 -16.37 9.56
C SER A 619 -8.35 -16.84 10.29
N THR A 620 -8.99 -15.93 11.02
CA THR A 620 -10.21 -16.21 11.76
C THR A 620 -11.33 -15.32 11.25
N ILE A 621 -12.53 -15.87 11.05
CA ILE A 621 -13.75 -15.11 10.75
C ILE A 621 -14.78 -15.40 11.83
N ARG A 622 -15.48 -14.36 12.29
CA ARG A 622 -16.60 -14.49 13.22
C ARG A 622 -17.89 -14.03 12.54
N LEU A 623 -18.94 -14.82 12.69
CA LEU A 623 -20.27 -14.51 12.19
C LEU A 623 -21.26 -14.43 13.36
N GLY A 624 -22.20 -13.49 13.29
CA GLY A 624 -23.29 -13.34 14.25
C GLY A 624 -24.63 -13.15 13.55
N LEU A 625 -25.71 -13.69 14.11
CA LEU A 625 -27.07 -13.36 13.66
C LEU A 625 -27.60 -12.22 14.51
N THR A 626 -28.08 -11.16 13.87
CA THR A 626 -28.75 -10.06 14.55
C THR A 626 -30.21 -10.41 14.84
N LEU A 627 -30.83 -9.71 15.78
CA LEU A 627 -32.26 -9.86 16.08
C LEU A 627 -33.17 -9.55 14.89
N ARG A 628 -32.65 -8.84 13.87
CA ARG A 628 -33.36 -8.54 12.62
C ARG A 628 -33.19 -9.61 11.55
N GLY A 629 -32.59 -10.75 11.88
CA GLY A 629 -32.34 -11.84 10.92
C GLY A 629 -31.25 -11.53 9.89
N ARG A 630 -30.39 -10.54 10.15
CA ARG A 630 -29.23 -10.20 9.31
C ARG A 630 -27.97 -10.89 9.83
N LEU A 631 -27.00 -11.10 8.95
CA LEU A 631 -25.73 -11.75 9.25
C LEU A 631 -24.62 -10.70 9.42
N ALA A 632 -24.16 -10.50 10.65
CA ALA A 632 -22.98 -9.68 10.94
C ALA A 632 -21.69 -10.45 10.64
N LEU A 633 -20.94 -9.99 9.65
CA LEU A 633 -19.62 -10.48 9.26
C LEU A 633 -18.53 -9.67 9.97
N HIS A 634 -17.93 -10.24 11.01
CA HIS A 634 -16.75 -9.69 11.67
C HIS A 634 -15.50 -10.18 10.97
N GLN A 635 -14.93 -9.34 10.09
CA GLN A 635 -13.68 -9.62 9.39
C GLN A 635 -12.59 -8.62 9.80
N GLY A 636 -11.48 -9.12 10.32
CA GLY A 636 -10.31 -8.30 10.66
C GLY A 636 -9.39 -8.01 9.47
N ALA A 637 -9.77 -8.39 8.25
CA ALA A 637 -8.98 -8.11 7.06
C ALA A 637 -9.16 -6.64 6.65
N VAL A 638 -8.06 -5.91 6.47
CA VAL A 638 -8.12 -4.51 6.03
C VAL A 638 -8.19 -4.43 4.51
N ASP A 639 -9.18 -3.71 3.99
CA ASP A 639 -9.28 -3.32 2.57
C ASP A 639 -8.49 -2.04 2.33
N ILE A 640 -7.41 -2.14 1.57
CA ILE A 640 -6.58 -1.00 1.14
C ILE A 640 -6.93 -0.51 -0.26
N GLY A 641 -8.13 -0.87 -0.74
CA GLY A 641 -8.63 -0.59 -2.07
C GLY A 641 -8.70 -1.81 -2.98
N GLN A 642 -8.20 -2.98 -2.58
CA GLN A 642 -8.19 -4.20 -3.40
C GLN A 642 -9.54 -4.94 -3.44
N GLY A 643 -10.48 -4.63 -2.53
CA GLY A 643 -11.84 -5.18 -2.57
C GLY A 643 -12.09 -6.41 -1.68
N SER A 644 -11.28 -6.61 -0.62
CA SER A 644 -11.52 -7.69 0.35
C SER A 644 -12.89 -7.58 1.03
N ASN A 645 -13.36 -6.35 1.28
CA ASN A 645 -14.67 -6.09 1.88
C ASN A 645 -15.81 -6.71 1.07
N THR A 646 -15.69 -6.67 -0.26
CA THR A 646 -16.71 -7.17 -1.18
C THR A 646 -16.60 -8.68 -1.38
N VAL A 647 -15.41 -9.18 -1.71
CA VAL A 647 -15.24 -10.60 -2.05
C VAL A 647 -15.44 -11.53 -0.84
N ILE A 648 -15.02 -11.13 0.37
CA ILE A 648 -15.21 -11.94 1.57
C ILE A 648 -16.71 -12.01 1.92
N ALA A 649 -17.45 -10.90 1.77
CA ALA A 649 -18.89 -10.88 1.97
C ALA A 649 -19.62 -11.78 0.96
N GLN A 650 -19.21 -11.79 -0.32
CA GLN A 650 -19.74 -12.72 -1.33
C GLN A 650 -19.52 -14.18 -0.93
N ILE A 651 -18.30 -14.53 -0.50
CA ILE A 651 -17.97 -15.89 -0.06
C ILE A 651 -18.83 -16.32 1.14
N VAL A 652 -18.98 -15.45 2.14
CA VAL A 652 -19.82 -15.72 3.32
C VAL A 652 -21.28 -15.91 2.92
N ALA A 653 -21.82 -15.05 2.05
CA ALA A 653 -23.21 -15.13 1.59
C ALA A 653 -23.52 -16.48 0.94
N ASP A 654 -22.67 -16.93 0.00
CA ASP A 654 -22.86 -18.21 -0.69
C ASP A 654 -22.67 -19.39 0.27
N ALA A 655 -21.66 -19.37 1.13
CA ALA A 655 -21.41 -20.43 2.10
C ALA A 655 -22.55 -20.56 3.12
N ALA A 656 -23.10 -19.42 3.59
CA ALA A 656 -24.24 -19.38 4.49
C ALA A 656 -25.57 -19.74 3.78
N GLY A 657 -25.62 -19.66 2.44
CA GLY A 657 -26.82 -19.87 1.65
C GLY A 657 -27.81 -18.70 1.75
N LEU A 658 -27.32 -17.47 1.86
CA LEU A 658 -28.11 -16.25 2.03
C LEU A 658 -27.87 -15.27 0.88
N PRO A 659 -28.85 -14.41 0.53
CA PRO A 659 -28.61 -13.27 -0.35
C PRO A 659 -27.56 -12.32 0.25
N LEU A 660 -26.72 -11.72 -0.60
CA LEU A 660 -25.67 -10.81 -0.15
C LEU A 660 -26.24 -9.60 0.61
N GLY A 661 -27.44 -9.13 0.23
CA GLY A 661 -28.12 -8.01 0.90
C GLY A 661 -28.50 -8.23 2.37
N LEU A 662 -28.35 -9.45 2.90
CA LEU A 662 -28.53 -9.77 4.31
C LEU A 662 -27.22 -9.77 5.12
N VAL A 663 -26.08 -9.53 4.49
CA VAL A 663 -24.77 -9.49 5.16
C VAL A 663 -24.42 -8.06 5.57
N ASP A 664 -24.20 -7.85 6.86
CA ASP A 664 -23.70 -6.61 7.43
C ASP A 664 -22.20 -6.72 7.67
N LEU A 665 -21.42 -5.83 7.05
CA LEU A 665 -19.97 -5.81 7.20
C LEU A 665 -19.57 -5.11 8.50
N VAL A 666 -18.81 -5.80 9.35
CA VAL A 666 -18.07 -5.21 10.46
C VAL A 666 -16.60 -5.20 10.08
N SER A 667 -16.10 -4.02 9.70
CA SER A 667 -14.73 -3.77 9.27
C SER A 667 -13.72 -4.03 10.38
N ALA A 668 -12.44 -4.14 10.00
CA ALA A 668 -11.35 -4.41 10.91
C ALA A 668 -11.29 -3.39 12.08
N ASP A 669 -11.22 -3.93 13.29
CA ASP A 669 -11.04 -3.25 14.57
C ASP A 669 -10.62 -4.34 15.56
N THR A 670 -9.52 -4.15 16.28
CA THR A 670 -8.94 -5.21 17.12
C THR A 670 -9.81 -5.60 18.33
N ASP A 671 -10.80 -4.77 18.70
CA ASP A 671 -11.79 -5.12 19.73
C ASP A 671 -13.01 -5.84 19.12
N LEU A 672 -13.39 -5.52 17.88
CA LEU A 672 -14.65 -5.97 17.28
C LEU A 672 -14.52 -7.14 16.31
N THR A 673 -13.33 -7.38 15.78
CA THR A 673 -13.08 -8.39 14.74
C THR A 673 -11.90 -9.24 15.13
N PRO A 674 -11.86 -10.53 14.76
CA PRO A 674 -10.72 -11.39 15.04
C PRO A 674 -9.57 -11.18 14.04
N ASP A 675 -8.36 -11.64 14.39
CA ASP A 675 -7.20 -11.54 13.50
C ASP A 675 -7.40 -12.37 12.21
N CYS A 676 -7.49 -11.66 11.09
CA CYS A 676 -7.49 -12.24 9.74
C CYS A 676 -6.09 -12.29 9.13
N GLY A 677 -5.07 -11.81 9.83
CA GLY A 677 -3.72 -11.58 9.35
C GLY A 677 -3.62 -10.30 8.51
N LYS A 678 -2.40 -9.78 8.43
CA LYS A 678 -2.03 -8.60 7.63
C LYS A 678 -2.45 -8.70 6.15
N THR A 679 -2.90 -7.59 5.57
CA THR A 679 -3.20 -7.48 4.14
C THR A 679 -1.91 -7.38 3.34
N SER A 680 -1.35 -8.55 2.99
CA SER A 680 -0.11 -8.68 2.23
C SER A 680 -0.11 -9.96 1.40
N ALA A 681 0.90 -10.13 0.53
CA ALA A 681 1.17 -11.37 -0.20
C ALA A 681 -0.06 -12.01 -0.87
N SER A 682 -0.97 -11.19 -1.40
CA SER A 682 -2.19 -11.63 -2.12
C SER A 682 -3.08 -12.60 -1.33
N ARG A 683 -3.02 -12.59 0.01
CA ARG A 683 -3.56 -13.69 0.81
C ARG A 683 -5.04 -13.59 1.15
N GLN A 684 -5.62 -12.39 1.20
CA GLN A 684 -6.92 -12.17 1.84
C GLN A 684 -8.04 -12.97 1.17
N THR A 685 -8.18 -12.90 -0.16
CA THR A 685 -9.22 -13.66 -0.88
C THR A 685 -9.06 -15.17 -0.69
N PHE A 686 -7.84 -15.69 -0.69
CA PHE A 686 -7.60 -17.13 -0.59
C PHE A 686 -7.73 -17.62 0.86
N VAL A 687 -6.94 -17.07 1.77
CA VAL A 687 -6.83 -17.54 3.16
C VAL A 687 -8.03 -17.10 3.99
N THR A 688 -8.32 -15.79 4.00
CA THR A 688 -9.45 -15.26 4.75
C THR A 688 -10.78 -15.61 4.09
N GLY A 689 -10.83 -15.67 2.76
CA GLY A 689 -11.97 -16.24 2.05
C GLY A 689 -12.24 -17.69 2.44
N LYS A 690 -11.21 -18.54 2.61
CA LYS A 690 -11.42 -19.91 3.10
C LYS A 690 -11.93 -19.96 4.54
N ALA A 691 -11.45 -19.07 5.41
CA ALA A 691 -11.99 -18.94 6.77
C ALA A 691 -13.46 -18.50 6.75
N ALA A 692 -13.81 -17.56 5.87
CA ALA A 692 -15.17 -17.09 5.64
C ALA A 692 -16.11 -18.19 5.13
N GLU A 693 -15.67 -18.97 4.13
CA GLU A 693 -16.40 -20.12 3.61
C GLU A 693 -16.68 -21.13 4.73
N ARG A 694 -15.65 -21.52 5.48
CA ARG A 694 -15.79 -22.47 6.59
C ARG A 694 -16.76 -21.96 7.66
N ALA A 695 -16.66 -20.68 8.03
CA ALA A 695 -17.54 -20.05 9.01
C ALA A 695 -19.00 -20.01 8.52
N GLY A 696 -19.24 -19.59 7.28
CA GLY A 696 -20.57 -19.56 6.67
C GLY A 696 -21.20 -20.95 6.58
N THR A 697 -20.45 -21.94 6.10
CA THR A 697 -20.87 -23.34 6.00
C THR A 697 -21.16 -23.95 7.39
N ALA A 698 -20.38 -23.59 8.41
CA ALA A 698 -20.63 -24.03 9.80
C ALA A 698 -21.92 -23.41 10.36
N LEU A 699 -22.11 -22.10 10.21
CA LEU A 699 -23.31 -21.41 10.66
C LEU A 699 -24.58 -21.96 9.98
N ARG A 700 -24.54 -22.16 8.65
CA ARG A 700 -25.64 -22.76 7.91
C ARG A 700 -26.04 -24.13 8.48
N ARG A 701 -25.04 -24.99 8.76
CA ARG A 701 -25.28 -26.30 9.40
C ARG A 701 -25.92 -26.17 10.78
N MET A 702 -25.50 -25.20 11.61
CA MET A 702 -26.09 -24.95 12.92
C MET A 702 -27.56 -24.52 12.82
N ILE A 703 -27.87 -23.60 11.90
CA ILE A 703 -29.25 -23.13 11.65
C ILE A 703 -30.14 -24.29 11.20
N LEU A 704 -29.71 -25.06 10.19
CA LEU A 704 -30.49 -26.18 9.66
C LEU A 704 -30.75 -27.26 10.71
N ARG A 705 -29.77 -27.56 11.58
CA ARG A 705 -29.97 -28.50 12.70
C ARG A 705 -31.03 -28.02 13.69
N ARG A 706 -31.03 -26.73 14.04
CA ARG A 706 -32.06 -26.16 14.93
C ARG A 706 -33.45 -26.22 14.29
N LEU A 707 -33.56 -25.92 13.00
CA LEU A 707 -34.83 -26.02 12.27
C LEU A 707 -35.34 -27.47 12.17
N ALA A 708 -34.45 -28.44 11.96
CA ALA A 708 -34.81 -29.86 11.94
C ALA A 708 -35.30 -30.36 13.31
N GLY A 709 -34.67 -29.93 14.41
CA GLY A 709 -35.11 -30.26 15.76
C GLY A 709 -36.47 -29.67 16.15
N HIS A 710 -36.89 -28.56 15.52
CA HIS A 710 -38.20 -27.95 15.75
C HIS A 710 -39.34 -28.56 14.93
N LYS A 711 -39.07 -29.40 13.92
CA LYS A 711 -40.10 -30.12 13.16
C LYS A 711 -40.57 -31.43 13.81
N GLY A 712 -40.17 -31.68 15.06
CA GLY A 712 -40.52 -32.86 15.88
C GLY A 712 -41.36 -32.57 17.13
N LEU A 713 -41.96 -31.38 17.20
CA LEU A 713 -43.05 -30.99 18.11
C LEU A 713 -44.24 -30.57 17.24
#